data_AF-A0A2W6B5I0-F1
#
_entry.id   AF-A0A2W6B5I0-F1
#
_cell.length_a   1.000
_cell.length_b   1.000
_cell.length_c   1.000
_cell.angle_alpha   90.00
_cell.angle_beta   90.00
_cell.angle_gamma   90.00
#
_symmetry.space_group_name_H-M   'P 1'
#
loop_
_entity.id
_entity.type
_entity.pdbx_description
1 polymer ?
#
loop_
_entity_poly.entity_id
_entity_poly.type
_entity_poly.pdbx_seq_one_letter_code
_entity_poly.pdbx_strand_id
1 'polypeptide(L)'
;MHGTSIRTPGQAGLAMRALRIFKERTRSFPRHGKIRARLFAAAGVSVAAVFISTAAVLGPNQRPKDPTRPPGHASFPIHHIVIIDKENHSFDNLFGRFPGADGTAHAHLSTGRHVELVRTPDHTLLDVGHAGAAAFLAVDSGRMDKFDLLPGAHQDGKDIANSQYQQADIPNYWKYAEHFTLDDHFFSTIMGPSFPNHLVTVAGTSGNTIDNPSGQILHAWGCDAGSQSHVRAIRADGSSYFIRPCFDFKTLPDLFQKYHVSWKYYAPAYLKSGYVWSSLDAIKHIRYSSLWKHNVPSDTSFVHDVKDGHLPSVSWLVTDARHSDHPPASICLGEGWTVGAVNSIMRSRYWKDTAVFLTWDDFGGFYDHVAPPRRDVIGLGPRVPTIVISPYARRHGVDHSVLDFNSFLRFIEEDFHLPSLTSADKHAASMTSSFDFKQRPLRPLDLTPARCPKSAYATSTSLSGQVERPHTYKGLNSIVLRIKGGTIVSVLFGPSYVMEDRTGTRRFPFSFVSPGDEVSTRATPDPQKALVYTAFTLRDLSLVPWNNKRVVITTVAPDGSYFGAMTGSQSVIVNVSRHTRIVTATGSHGSASDLIVNEVVSLNGLLNSRSMTVLGTTSLRVMTHGPKGNRKVIALKISVRHSSLRGGERQSLSLRGPAAARLEVQILYPDGRYASHSLSLDAEGKASYSFTVRTLSKRLRSKRVLVQILWFGTRTPSVSEAHFDVRQ
;
A
#
# COMPACT_ATOMS: atom_id res chain seq x y z
N MET A 1 13.16 62.62 -1.53
CA MET A 1 13.93 63.19 -2.66
C MET A 1 13.89 62.19 -3.82
N HIS A 2 14.16 62.64 -5.05
CA HIS A 2 13.96 61.90 -6.33
C HIS A 2 14.69 60.55 -6.38
N GLY A 3 14.19 59.52 -7.09
CA GLY A 3 14.35 59.30 -8.55
C GLY A 3 15.42 58.20 -8.77
N THR A 4 15.39 57.25 -9.72
CA THR A 4 14.59 57.07 -10.94
C THR A 4 14.60 55.58 -11.39
N SER A 5 13.53 55.17 -12.10
CA SER A 5 13.42 54.19 -13.23
C SER A 5 14.69 53.44 -13.71
N ILE A 6 14.67 52.15 -14.07
CA ILE A 6 14.16 51.55 -15.35
C ILE A 6 13.98 50.01 -15.14
N ARG A 7 12.77 49.43 -15.25
CA ARG A 7 12.20 48.59 -16.37
C ARG A 7 13.00 47.33 -16.77
N THR A 8 12.49 46.13 -17.11
CA THR A 8 11.21 45.31 -17.03
C THR A 8 11.49 43.98 -17.81
N PRO A 9 10.55 43.02 -18.01
CA PRO A 9 9.63 42.24 -17.15
C PRO A 9 10.09 40.74 -17.08
N GLY A 10 9.37 39.69 -16.66
CA GLY A 10 8.08 39.56 -15.95
C GLY A 10 7.01 38.69 -16.64
N GLN A 11 6.82 37.41 -16.27
CA GLN A 11 5.64 36.58 -16.65
C GLN A 11 5.14 35.66 -15.51
N ALA A 12 4.06 36.09 -14.85
CA ALA A 12 3.10 35.24 -14.14
C ALA A 12 1.81 36.06 -13.95
N GLY A 13 0.68 35.59 -14.48
CA GLY A 13 -0.63 36.23 -14.28
C GLY A 13 -1.48 36.38 -15.54
N LEU A 14 -2.23 35.33 -15.89
CA LEU A 14 -3.35 35.42 -16.83
C LEU A 14 -4.48 34.48 -16.39
N ALA A 15 -5.29 34.95 -15.45
CA ALA A 15 -6.61 34.41 -15.14
C ALA A 15 -7.50 35.55 -14.60
N MET A 16 -8.71 35.68 -15.16
CA MET A 16 -9.77 36.65 -14.82
C MET A 16 -9.49 38.15 -15.03
N ARG A 17 -9.97 38.71 -16.15
CA ARG A 17 -11.26 39.44 -16.18
C ARG A 17 -11.71 39.87 -17.58
N ALA A 18 -13.03 40.09 -17.69
CA ALA A 18 -13.77 40.77 -18.76
C ALA A 18 -13.99 39.97 -20.08
N LEU A 19 -15.14 40.04 -20.77
CA LEU A 19 -16.36 40.86 -20.56
C LEU A 19 -17.66 40.03 -20.61
N ARG A 20 -18.67 40.54 -19.87
CA ARG A 20 -20.11 40.24 -19.99
C ARG A 20 -20.81 41.60 -20.13
N ILE A 21 -21.70 41.77 -21.11
CA ILE A 21 -22.69 42.86 -21.34
C ILE A 21 -23.17 42.63 -22.80
N PHE A 22 -24.43 42.35 -23.17
CA PHE A 22 -25.71 43.02 -22.89
C PHE A 22 -26.88 42.01 -22.90
N LYS A 23 -28.09 42.46 -22.52
CA LYS A 23 -29.34 41.67 -22.45
C LYS A 23 -30.46 42.36 -23.25
N GLU A 24 -31.46 41.59 -23.68
CA GLU A 24 -32.80 42.00 -24.17
C GLU A 24 -32.94 42.74 -25.52
N ARG A 25 -33.57 42.07 -26.49
CA ARG A 25 -34.93 42.44 -26.95
C ARG A 25 -35.64 41.27 -27.66
N THR A 26 -36.93 41.43 -27.90
CA THR A 26 -37.91 40.35 -28.15
C THR A 26 -38.49 40.34 -29.59
N ARG A 27 -39.17 39.22 -29.91
CA ARG A 27 -40.27 39.01 -30.90
C ARG A 27 -39.98 38.29 -32.24
N SER A 28 -41.02 37.52 -32.60
CA SER A 28 -41.50 37.10 -33.94
C SER A 28 -40.73 36.09 -34.81
N PHE A 29 -41.29 34.88 -34.88
CA PHE A 29 -41.46 34.06 -36.10
C PHE A 29 -42.08 34.89 -37.25
N PRO A 30 -41.81 34.59 -38.54
CA PRO A 30 -42.63 33.57 -39.24
C PRO A 30 -41.92 32.70 -40.30
N ARG A 31 -42.74 31.88 -40.96
CA ARG A 31 -42.44 30.74 -41.84
C ARG A 31 -42.09 31.11 -43.31
N HIS A 32 -41.53 30.11 -44.00
CA HIS A 32 -41.64 29.79 -45.44
C HIS A 32 -41.09 30.77 -46.50
N GLY A 33 -40.22 30.24 -47.37
CA GLY A 33 -39.84 30.84 -48.66
C GLY A 33 -39.22 29.77 -49.58
N LYS A 34 -39.67 29.69 -50.83
CA LYS A 34 -39.32 28.63 -51.79
C LYS A 34 -38.21 29.06 -52.76
N ILE A 35 -37.34 28.10 -53.10
CA ILE A 35 -36.83 27.76 -54.45
C ILE A 35 -36.44 28.94 -55.39
N ARG A 36 -35.17 29.02 -55.81
CA ARG A 36 -34.77 28.84 -57.24
C ARG A 36 -33.25 28.80 -57.45
N ALA A 37 -32.85 27.94 -58.38
CA ALA A 37 -31.47 27.73 -58.80
C ALA A 37 -31.05 28.71 -59.91
N ARG A 38 -29.73 28.86 -60.12
CA ARG A 38 -29.15 29.12 -61.44
C ARG A 38 -27.90 28.25 -61.63
N LEU A 39 -27.83 27.57 -62.77
CA LEU A 39 -26.66 26.85 -63.25
C LEU A 39 -25.62 27.84 -63.79
N PHE A 40 -24.35 27.43 -63.77
CA PHE A 40 -23.49 27.59 -64.94
C PHE A 40 -22.78 26.25 -65.23
N ALA A 41 -22.84 25.85 -66.49
CA ALA A 41 -22.11 24.74 -67.11
C ALA A 41 -20.85 25.30 -67.80
N ALA A 42 -19.88 24.53 -68.29
CA ALA A 42 -19.40 23.17 -67.99
C ALA A 42 -18.08 22.94 -68.75
N ALA A 43 -17.13 22.22 -68.14
CA ALA A 43 -16.02 21.48 -68.76
C ALA A 43 -15.24 20.80 -67.61
N GLY A 44 -14.81 19.55 -67.64
CA GLY A 44 -14.91 18.49 -68.64
C GLY A 44 -13.75 17.50 -68.43
N VAL A 45 -13.95 16.20 -68.70
CA VAL A 45 -12.96 15.10 -68.66
C VAL A 45 -12.80 14.32 -67.31
N SER A 46 -13.51 13.20 -67.28
CA SER A 46 -13.08 11.84 -66.85
C SER A 46 -12.75 11.48 -65.38
N VAL A 47 -13.81 10.96 -64.74
CA VAL A 47 -13.87 9.64 -64.06
C VAL A 47 -12.55 9.00 -63.60
N ALA A 48 -12.32 9.05 -62.29
CA ALA A 48 -11.67 7.98 -61.52
C ALA A 48 -12.37 7.88 -60.15
N ALA A 49 -13.45 7.10 -60.08
CA ALA A 49 -14.14 6.85 -58.82
C ALA A 49 -13.33 5.87 -57.97
N VAL A 50 -12.45 6.40 -57.11
CA VAL A 50 -11.85 5.61 -56.03
C VAL A 50 -12.97 5.26 -55.05
N PHE A 51 -13.50 4.05 -55.17
CA PHE A 51 -14.24 3.43 -54.07
C PHE A 51 -13.26 3.28 -52.90
N ILE A 52 -13.32 4.21 -51.94
CA ILE A 52 -12.79 3.97 -50.61
C ILE A 52 -13.67 2.88 -50.01
N SER A 53 -13.22 1.64 -50.16
CA SER A 53 -13.81 0.48 -49.51
C SER A 53 -13.64 0.66 -48.01
N THR A 54 -14.68 1.18 -47.35
CA THR A 54 -14.89 0.94 -45.93
C THR A 54 -15.06 -0.56 -45.77
N ALA A 55 -13.95 -1.26 -45.50
CA ALA A 55 -13.97 -2.62 -45.04
C ALA A 55 -14.67 -2.61 -43.69
N ALA A 56 -15.98 -2.86 -43.71
CA ALA A 56 -16.70 -3.26 -42.53
C ALA A 56 -16.00 -4.52 -42.02
N VAL A 57 -15.34 -4.42 -40.87
CA VAL A 57 -14.79 -5.58 -40.17
C VAL A 57 -15.98 -6.43 -39.80
N LEU A 58 -16.24 -7.45 -40.62
CA LEU A 58 -17.15 -8.54 -40.30
C LEU A 58 -16.60 -9.18 -39.03
N GLY A 59 -17.29 -8.96 -37.91
CA GLY A 59 -16.97 -9.62 -36.66
C GLY A 59 -16.97 -11.15 -36.85
N PRO A 60 -16.21 -11.90 -36.02
CA PRO A 60 -16.10 -13.34 -36.17
C PRO A 60 -17.48 -13.99 -36.15
N ASN A 61 -17.69 -14.95 -37.05
CA ASN A 61 -18.95 -15.67 -37.24
C ASN A 61 -19.56 -16.12 -35.91
N GLN A 62 -20.61 -15.43 -35.46
CA GLN A 62 -21.54 -16.04 -34.51
C GLN A 62 -22.17 -17.24 -35.21
N ARG A 63 -21.80 -18.46 -34.80
CA ARG A 63 -22.58 -19.64 -35.17
C ARG A 63 -24.04 -19.38 -34.74
N PRO A 64 -25.03 -19.68 -35.59
CA PRO A 64 -26.41 -19.72 -35.14
C PRO A 64 -26.50 -20.63 -33.91
N LYS A 65 -27.12 -20.13 -32.82
CA LYS A 65 -27.50 -21.00 -31.69
C LYS A 65 -28.34 -22.13 -32.28
N ASP A 66 -27.95 -23.37 -32.03
CA ASP A 66 -28.73 -24.52 -32.49
C ASP A 66 -30.04 -24.53 -31.68
N PRO A 67 -31.20 -24.22 -32.30
CA PRO A 67 -32.45 -24.05 -31.56
C PRO A 67 -32.99 -25.38 -31.01
N THR A 68 -32.35 -26.51 -31.33
CA THR A 68 -32.77 -27.85 -30.90
C THR A 68 -32.17 -28.30 -29.57
N ARG A 69 -31.09 -27.68 -29.08
CA ARG A 69 -30.43 -28.10 -27.84
C ARG A 69 -31.01 -27.34 -26.62
N PRO A 70 -31.53 -28.05 -25.60
CA PRO A 70 -32.14 -27.38 -24.45
C PRO A 70 -31.11 -26.57 -23.64
N PRO A 71 -31.46 -25.38 -23.13
CA PRO A 71 -30.60 -24.60 -22.24
C PRO A 71 -30.17 -25.39 -21.00
N GLY A 72 -28.94 -25.16 -20.54
CA GLY A 72 -28.32 -25.94 -19.47
C GLY A 72 -27.46 -27.11 -19.95
N HIS A 73 -27.49 -27.42 -21.25
CA HIS A 73 -26.57 -28.37 -21.87
C HIS A 73 -25.51 -27.64 -22.70
N ALA A 74 -24.24 -27.97 -22.44
CA ALA A 74 -23.09 -27.42 -23.15
C ALA A 74 -23.15 -27.68 -24.66
N SER A 75 -22.57 -26.79 -25.47
CA SER A 75 -22.68 -26.74 -26.93
C SER A 75 -21.41 -27.19 -27.63
N PHE A 76 -20.27 -26.81 -27.04
CA PHE A 76 -18.94 -27.24 -27.44
C PHE A 76 -18.71 -28.69 -26.98
N PRO A 77 -17.61 -29.35 -27.37
CA PRO A 77 -17.19 -30.62 -26.77
C PRO A 77 -16.59 -30.44 -25.35
N ILE A 78 -16.94 -29.34 -24.68
CA ILE A 78 -16.62 -29.04 -23.29
C ILE A 78 -17.88 -29.35 -22.48
N HIS A 79 -17.74 -30.03 -21.35
CA HIS A 79 -18.82 -30.28 -20.38
C HIS A 79 -18.48 -29.70 -19.01
N HIS A 80 -17.20 -29.40 -18.77
CA HIS A 80 -16.66 -28.89 -17.52
C HIS A 80 -15.81 -27.66 -17.79
N ILE A 81 -16.15 -26.54 -17.15
CA ILE A 81 -15.37 -25.29 -17.17
C ILE A 81 -14.81 -25.09 -15.77
N VAL A 82 -13.50 -24.86 -15.66
CA VAL A 82 -12.80 -24.62 -14.40
C VAL A 82 -12.05 -23.30 -14.50
N ILE A 83 -12.50 -22.28 -13.77
CA ILE A 83 -11.79 -21.00 -13.64
C ILE A 83 -10.90 -21.10 -12.41
N ILE A 84 -9.58 -21.01 -12.60
CA ILE A 84 -8.59 -20.87 -11.52
C ILE A 84 -8.24 -19.39 -11.47
N ASP A 85 -8.74 -18.70 -10.44
CA ASP A 85 -8.50 -17.28 -10.17
C ASP A 85 -7.28 -17.17 -9.26
N LYS A 86 -6.24 -16.49 -9.75
CA LYS A 86 -4.95 -16.28 -9.08
C LYS A 86 -4.75 -14.79 -8.77
N GLU A 87 -3.77 -14.50 -7.96
CA GLU A 87 -3.48 -13.17 -7.41
C GLU A 87 -2.00 -12.83 -7.63
N ASN A 88 -1.56 -11.57 -7.67
CA ASN A 88 -2.01 -10.62 -8.67
C ASN A 88 -0.74 -10.35 -9.49
N HIS A 89 -0.81 -10.49 -10.81
CA HIS A 89 0.36 -10.36 -11.69
C HIS A 89 -0.07 -9.80 -13.05
N SER A 90 0.71 -8.87 -13.59
CA SER A 90 0.51 -8.35 -14.95
C SER A 90 0.95 -9.37 -16.01
N PHE A 91 0.48 -9.18 -17.25
CA PHE A 91 0.91 -10.03 -18.37
C PHE A 91 2.43 -9.98 -18.58
N ASP A 92 3.02 -8.78 -18.71
CA ASP A 92 4.46 -8.65 -18.92
C ASP A 92 5.29 -9.22 -17.75
N ASN A 93 4.77 -9.23 -16.51
CA ASN A 93 5.47 -9.80 -15.36
C ASN A 93 5.67 -11.32 -15.46
N LEU A 94 4.73 -12.07 -16.03
CA LEU A 94 4.86 -13.54 -16.18
C LEU A 94 5.32 -13.97 -17.59
N PHE A 95 4.85 -13.26 -18.62
CA PHE A 95 4.96 -13.68 -20.02
C PHE A 95 5.47 -12.58 -20.97
N GLY A 96 6.01 -11.46 -20.47
CA GLY A 96 6.57 -10.39 -21.32
C GLY A 96 7.73 -10.80 -22.24
N ARG A 97 8.33 -11.98 -21.99
CA ARG A 97 9.35 -12.60 -22.88
C ARG A 97 8.85 -13.85 -23.61
N PHE A 98 7.57 -14.18 -23.55
CA PHE A 98 7.02 -15.38 -24.16
C PHE A 98 7.04 -15.28 -25.70
N PRO A 99 7.60 -16.27 -26.43
CA PRO A 99 7.72 -16.17 -27.88
C PRO A 99 6.37 -16.04 -28.59
N GLY A 100 6.21 -14.98 -29.39
CA GLY A 100 5.00 -14.72 -30.18
C GLY A 100 3.90 -13.97 -29.44
N ALA A 101 4.07 -13.68 -28.15
CA ALA A 101 3.21 -12.75 -27.43
C ALA A 101 3.59 -11.29 -27.67
N ASP A 102 2.62 -10.38 -27.57
CA ASP A 102 2.84 -8.95 -27.45
C ASP A 102 3.37 -8.61 -26.04
N GLY A 103 4.64 -8.91 -25.82
CA GLY A 103 5.33 -8.74 -24.54
C GLY A 103 6.56 -7.85 -24.65
N THR A 104 6.97 -7.24 -23.53
CA THR A 104 8.22 -6.48 -23.46
C THR A 104 9.20 -6.99 -22.42
N ALA A 105 10.49 -6.76 -22.69
CA ALA A 105 11.59 -6.92 -21.76
C ALA A 105 11.97 -5.60 -21.04
N HIS A 106 11.33 -4.47 -21.37
CA HIS A 106 11.73 -3.12 -20.94
C HIS A 106 10.55 -2.30 -20.40
N ALA A 107 10.83 -1.49 -19.37
CA ALA A 107 9.88 -0.54 -18.79
C ALA A 107 10.20 0.92 -19.13
N HIS A 108 9.14 1.71 -19.28
CA HIS A 108 9.20 3.18 -19.22
C HIS A 108 9.01 3.64 -17.77
N LEU A 109 9.92 4.47 -17.27
CA LEU A 109 9.88 5.01 -15.90
C LEU A 109 9.37 6.46 -15.87
N SER A 110 8.90 6.93 -14.72
CA SER A 110 8.34 8.29 -14.56
C SER A 110 9.37 9.40 -14.77
N THR A 111 10.64 9.03 -14.87
CA THR A 111 11.78 9.90 -15.18
C THR A 111 12.03 10.07 -16.69
N GLY A 112 11.21 9.44 -17.55
CA GLY A 112 11.42 9.36 -19.00
C GLY A 112 12.55 8.40 -19.40
N ARG A 113 13.10 7.63 -18.45
CA ARG A 113 14.12 6.62 -18.71
C ARG A 113 13.47 5.31 -19.15
N HIS A 114 14.14 4.62 -20.06
CA HIS A 114 13.86 3.23 -20.39
C HIS A 114 14.83 2.34 -19.59
N VAL A 115 14.35 1.23 -19.03
CA VAL A 115 15.17 0.25 -18.30
C VAL A 115 14.78 -1.17 -18.70
N GLU A 116 15.71 -2.12 -18.61
CA GLU A 116 15.38 -3.54 -18.68
C GLU A 116 14.60 -3.94 -17.41
N LEU A 117 13.51 -4.67 -17.57
CA LEU A 117 12.74 -5.25 -16.46
C LEU A 117 13.63 -6.24 -15.70
N VAL A 118 13.86 -5.98 -14.40
CA VAL A 118 14.72 -6.84 -13.57
C VAL A 118 14.05 -8.19 -13.30
N ARG A 119 14.81 -9.21 -12.89
CA ARG A 119 14.22 -10.51 -12.51
C ARG A 119 13.41 -10.40 -11.21
N THR A 120 12.12 -10.73 -11.26
CA THR A 120 11.23 -10.80 -10.09
C THR A 120 11.70 -11.94 -9.16
N PRO A 121 11.77 -11.71 -7.84
CA PRO A 121 12.08 -12.78 -6.88
C PRO A 121 10.87 -13.70 -6.68
N ASP A 122 11.11 -14.99 -6.36
CA ASP A 122 10.08 -16.00 -6.04
C ASP A 122 9.03 -15.52 -5.02
N HIS A 123 9.45 -14.70 -4.05
CA HIS A 123 8.59 -13.92 -3.17
C HIS A 123 9.14 -12.49 -3.05
N THR A 124 8.25 -11.51 -2.97
CA THR A 124 8.61 -10.12 -2.68
C THR A 124 8.79 -9.90 -1.17
N LEU A 125 9.23 -8.72 -0.74
CA LEU A 125 9.20 -8.35 0.69
C LEU A 125 7.81 -7.85 1.12
N LEU A 126 7.09 -7.31 0.14
CA LEU A 126 5.86 -6.55 0.24
C LEU A 126 5.02 -6.74 -1.01
N ASP A 127 3.72 -6.65 -0.83
CA ASP A 127 2.77 -6.28 -1.86
C ASP A 127 3.13 -4.91 -2.51
N VAL A 128 2.82 -4.74 -3.79
CA VAL A 128 2.96 -3.50 -4.56
C VAL A 128 1.57 -2.94 -4.82
N GLY A 129 1.38 -1.64 -4.59
CA GLY A 129 0.05 -1.02 -4.58
C GLY A 129 -0.68 -1.17 -5.91
N HIS A 130 -1.79 -1.92 -5.90
CA HIS A 130 -2.61 -2.25 -7.06
C HIS A 130 -4.10 -1.81 -6.92
N ALA A 131 -4.47 -1.20 -5.79
CA ALA A 131 -5.77 -0.53 -5.62
C ALA A 131 -6.07 0.48 -6.73
N GLY A 132 -7.34 0.80 -7.00
CA GLY A 132 -7.72 1.60 -8.19
C GLY A 132 -6.98 2.95 -8.34
N ALA A 133 -6.65 3.63 -7.25
CA ALA A 133 -5.86 4.87 -7.31
C ALA A 133 -4.40 4.66 -7.80
N ALA A 134 -3.85 3.48 -7.52
CA ALA A 134 -2.53 3.04 -7.97
C ALA A 134 -2.57 2.58 -9.44
N ALA A 135 -3.62 1.85 -9.84
CA ALA A 135 -3.85 1.52 -11.25
C ALA A 135 -4.00 2.77 -12.14
N PHE A 136 -4.80 3.76 -11.70
CA PHE A 136 -4.91 5.07 -12.36
C PHE A 136 -3.58 5.82 -12.46
N LEU A 137 -2.70 5.69 -11.45
CA LEU A 137 -1.37 6.29 -11.44
C LEU A 137 -0.45 5.59 -12.44
N ALA A 138 -0.38 4.26 -12.43
CA ALA A 138 0.48 3.45 -13.28
C ALA A 138 0.17 3.59 -14.77
N VAL A 139 -1.13 3.52 -15.13
CA VAL A 139 -1.60 3.65 -16.51
C VAL A 139 -1.32 5.05 -17.06
N ASP A 140 -1.40 6.07 -16.21
CA ASP A 140 -1.10 7.48 -16.52
C ASP A 140 -1.73 8.01 -17.82
N SER A 141 -3.02 7.70 -18.01
CA SER A 141 -3.79 7.98 -19.23
C SER A 141 -3.36 7.23 -20.51
N GLY A 142 -2.62 6.13 -20.38
CA GLY A 142 -2.13 5.28 -21.46
C GLY A 142 -0.64 5.49 -21.78
N ARG A 143 0.11 6.17 -20.92
CA ARG A 143 1.59 6.27 -21.04
C ARG A 143 2.32 5.09 -20.41
N MET A 144 1.69 4.40 -19.45
CA MET A 144 2.25 3.21 -18.79
C MET A 144 3.61 3.47 -18.11
N ASP A 145 3.86 4.70 -17.67
CA ASP A 145 5.19 5.22 -17.31
C ASP A 145 5.36 5.55 -15.82
N LYS A 146 4.53 5.00 -14.92
CA LYS A 146 4.54 5.37 -13.48
C LYS A 146 4.47 4.20 -12.50
N PHE A 147 4.80 2.99 -12.94
CA PHE A 147 4.88 1.81 -12.08
C PHE A 147 5.97 1.95 -10.99
N ASP A 148 7.04 2.70 -11.25
CA ASP A 148 8.09 3.05 -10.27
C ASP A 148 7.57 3.93 -9.11
N LEU A 149 6.46 4.65 -9.31
CA LEU A 149 5.88 5.53 -8.29
C LEU A 149 4.87 4.82 -7.37
N LEU A 150 4.60 3.53 -7.58
CA LEU A 150 3.60 2.81 -6.79
C LEU A 150 4.09 2.55 -5.35
N PRO A 151 3.18 2.57 -4.35
CA PRO A 151 3.52 2.16 -2.99
C PRO A 151 4.11 0.74 -3.00
N GLY A 152 5.32 0.54 -2.48
CA GLY A 152 5.96 -0.77 -2.49
C GLY A 152 6.68 -1.15 -3.79
N ALA A 153 6.69 -0.30 -4.83
CA ALA A 153 7.45 -0.56 -6.06
C ALA A 153 8.94 -0.78 -5.77
N HIS A 154 9.55 0.05 -4.92
CA HIS A 154 10.96 -0.10 -4.55
C HIS A 154 11.14 -0.86 -3.23
N GLN A 155 11.79 -2.02 -3.31
CA GLN A 155 12.03 -2.95 -2.19
C GLN A 155 13.51 -3.35 -2.16
N ASP A 156 14.18 -3.24 -1.00
CA ASP A 156 15.63 -3.52 -0.82
C ASP A 156 16.56 -2.89 -1.90
N GLY A 157 16.19 -1.71 -2.40
CA GLY A 157 16.94 -0.98 -3.43
C GLY A 157 16.76 -1.52 -4.85
N LYS A 158 15.81 -2.44 -5.08
CA LYS A 158 15.37 -2.89 -6.41
C LYS A 158 14.01 -2.30 -6.73
N ASP A 159 13.76 -2.08 -8.02
CA ASP A 159 12.43 -1.81 -8.54
C ASP A 159 11.74 -3.14 -8.84
N ILE A 160 10.77 -3.50 -8.01
CA ILE A 160 9.99 -4.73 -8.09
C ILE A 160 8.75 -4.54 -8.95
N ALA A 161 8.19 -3.33 -9.03
CA ALA A 161 7.11 -3.03 -9.96
C ALA A 161 7.59 -3.22 -11.41
N ASN A 162 8.76 -2.69 -11.75
CA ASN A 162 9.41 -2.86 -13.06
C ASN A 162 10.27 -4.14 -13.10
N SER A 163 9.65 -5.30 -12.82
CA SER A 163 10.29 -6.62 -12.88
C SER A 163 9.48 -7.66 -13.67
N GLN A 164 10.13 -8.74 -14.08
CA GLN A 164 9.56 -9.89 -14.80
C GLN A 164 10.15 -11.21 -14.29
N TYR A 165 9.37 -12.29 -14.28
CA TYR A 165 9.87 -13.65 -14.14
C TYR A 165 10.46 -14.17 -15.46
N GLN A 166 11.30 -15.19 -15.37
CA GLN A 166 11.81 -15.94 -16.53
C GLN A 166 11.18 -17.33 -16.58
N GLN A 167 11.27 -18.01 -17.73
CA GLN A 167 10.84 -19.41 -17.87
C GLN A 167 11.41 -20.35 -16.79
N ALA A 168 12.63 -20.07 -16.32
CA ALA A 168 13.28 -20.86 -15.27
C ALA A 168 12.72 -20.61 -13.86
N ASP A 169 11.97 -19.53 -13.65
CA ASP A 169 11.31 -19.19 -12.37
C ASP A 169 9.91 -19.83 -12.27
N ILE A 170 9.15 -19.82 -13.37
CA ILE A 170 7.78 -20.35 -13.49
C ILE A 170 7.66 -21.39 -14.63
N PRO A 171 8.40 -22.52 -14.54
CA PRO A 171 8.60 -23.44 -15.66
C PRO A 171 7.38 -24.26 -16.04
N ASN A 172 6.35 -24.39 -15.19
CA ASN A 172 5.13 -25.12 -15.53
C ASN A 172 4.05 -24.18 -16.07
N TYR A 173 3.96 -22.94 -15.58
CA TYR A 173 3.14 -21.92 -16.24
C TYR A 173 3.60 -21.65 -17.68
N TRP A 174 4.91 -21.55 -17.91
CA TRP A 174 5.45 -21.48 -19.27
C TRP A 174 5.14 -22.73 -20.10
N LYS A 175 5.23 -23.95 -19.55
CA LYS A 175 4.85 -25.17 -20.30
C LYS A 175 3.37 -25.24 -20.65
N TYR A 176 2.48 -24.72 -19.78
CA TYR A 176 1.06 -24.65 -20.12
C TYR A 176 0.82 -23.67 -21.26
N ALA A 177 1.41 -22.48 -21.22
CA ALA A 177 1.37 -21.49 -22.31
C ALA A 177 2.00 -22.03 -23.60
N GLU A 178 3.14 -22.71 -23.52
CA GLU A 178 3.81 -23.37 -24.66
C GLU A 178 2.94 -24.45 -25.29
N HIS A 179 2.24 -25.27 -24.50
CA HIS A 179 1.51 -26.43 -25.04
C HIS A 179 0.11 -26.08 -25.55
N PHE A 180 -0.58 -25.17 -24.86
CA PHE A 180 -1.97 -24.80 -25.12
C PHE A 180 -2.05 -23.38 -25.71
N THR A 181 -3.04 -22.57 -25.31
CA THR A 181 -3.18 -21.17 -25.75
C THR A 181 -2.92 -20.20 -24.60
N LEU A 182 -2.07 -19.21 -24.86
CA LEU A 182 -1.89 -18.00 -24.03
C LEU A 182 -2.68 -16.85 -24.65
N ASP A 183 -3.54 -16.20 -23.89
CA ASP A 183 -4.26 -15.00 -24.33
C ASP A 183 -3.47 -13.76 -23.89
N ASP A 184 -2.91 -12.99 -24.82
CA ASP A 184 -1.97 -11.88 -24.53
C ASP A 184 -2.61 -10.48 -24.54
N HIS A 185 -3.88 -10.40 -24.91
CA HIS A 185 -4.71 -9.20 -24.84
C HIS A 185 -5.88 -9.38 -23.86
N PHE A 186 -5.63 -10.13 -22.78
CA PHE A 186 -6.57 -10.28 -21.67
C PHE A 186 -6.35 -9.18 -20.63
N PHE A 187 -7.39 -8.40 -20.33
CA PHE A 187 -7.34 -7.25 -19.41
C PHE A 187 -8.18 -7.51 -18.17
N SER A 188 -7.76 -6.96 -17.02
CA SER A 188 -8.64 -6.93 -15.85
C SER A 188 -9.88 -6.09 -16.19
N THR A 189 -11.08 -6.57 -15.84
CA THR A 189 -12.32 -5.85 -16.22
C THR A 189 -12.40 -4.48 -15.57
N ILE A 190 -11.86 -4.37 -14.37
CA ILE A 190 -11.83 -3.18 -13.54
C ILE A 190 -10.38 -2.75 -13.34
N MET A 191 -10.12 -1.46 -13.54
CA MET A 191 -8.86 -0.76 -13.23
C MET A 191 -8.75 -0.57 -11.71
N GLY A 192 -8.52 -1.67 -11.02
CA GLY A 192 -8.50 -1.79 -9.57
C GLY A 192 -8.19 -3.22 -9.12
N PRO A 193 -8.35 -3.50 -7.82
CA PRO A 193 -7.80 -4.70 -7.20
C PRO A 193 -8.73 -5.93 -7.30
N SER A 194 -8.41 -7.01 -6.59
CA SER A 194 -9.15 -8.27 -6.52
C SER A 194 -10.66 -8.15 -6.38
N PHE A 195 -11.19 -7.55 -5.30
CA PHE A 195 -12.62 -7.61 -4.97
C PHE A 195 -13.56 -7.23 -6.13
N PRO A 196 -13.39 -6.08 -6.82
CA PRO A 196 -14.24 -5.73 -7.95
C PRO A 196 -14.08 -6.65 -9.16
N ASN A 197 -12.89 -7.22 -9.40
CA ASN A 197 -12.62 -8.14 -10.51
C ASN A 197 -13.19 -9.54 -10.24
N HIS A 198 -12.99 -10.06 -9.03
CA HIS A 198 -13.58 -11.30 -8.51
C HIS A 198 -15.12 -11.30 -8.55
N LEU A 199 -15.76 -10.14 -8.42
CA LEU A 199 -17.21 -10.02 -8.60
C LEU A 199 -17.63 -10.16 -10.08
N VAL A 200 -16.80 -9.71 -11.02
CA VAL A 200 -17.09 -9.85 -12.46
C VAL A 200 -17.09 -11.32 -12.87
N THR A 201 -16.13 -12.13 -12.40
CA THR A 201 -16.01 -13.56 -12.79
C THR A 201 -17.23 -14.42 -12.39
N VAL A 202 -18.11 -13.91 -11.51
CA VAL A 202 -19.37 -14.57 -11.12
C VAL A 202 -20.64 -13.81 -11.55
N ALA A 203 -20.57 -12.53 -11.94
CA ALA A 203 -21.76 -11.68 -12.11
C ALA A 203 -21.74 -10.66 -13.26
N GLY A 204 -20.62 -10.47 -13.96
CA GLY A 204 -20.52 -9.50 -15.07
C GLY A 204 -20.55 -8.04 -14.60
N THR A 205 -20.41 -7.80 -13.29
CA THR A 205 -20.41 -6.47 -12.68
C THR A 205 -19.67 -6.47 -11.36
N SER A 206 -18.96 -5.38 -11.08
CA SER A 206 -18.36 -5.12 -9.76
C SER A 206 -19.32 -4.42 -8.78
N GLY A 207 -20.59 -4.21 -9.15
CA GLY A 207 -21.49 -3.31 -8.39
C GLY A 207 -21.02 -1.85 -8.36
N ASN A 208 -20.25 -1.44 -9.40
CA ASN A 208 -19.50 -0.19 -9.52
C ASN A 208 -18.34 -0.01 -8.50
N THR A 209 -17.93 -1.07 -7.81
CA THR A 209 -16.76 -1.02 -6.92
C THR A 209 -15.45 -0.95 -7.71
N ILE A 210 -14.44 -0.31 -7.12
CA ILE A 210 -13.13 0.00 -7.75
C ILE A 210 -11.94 -0.18 -6.78
N ASP A 211 -12.18 -0.84 -5.65
CA ASP A 211 -11.26 -0.91 -4.52
C ASP A 211 -11.58 -2.12 -3.64
N ASN A 212 -10.65 -2.51 -2.76
CA ASN A 212 -10.88 -3.61 -1.82
C ASN A 212 -11.70 -3.12 -0.59
N PRO A 213 -12.60 -3.94 -0.02
CA PRO A 213 -13.39 -3.56 1.15
C PRO A 213 -12.55 -3.24 2.39
N SER A 214 -12.89 -2.14 3.06
CA SER A 214 -12.46 -1.83 4.42
C SER A 214 -13.41 -2.52 5.41
N GLY A 215 -13.01 -3.71 5.88
CA GLY A 215 -13.76 -4.56 6.80
C GLY A 215 -13.61 -4.22 8.28
N GLN A 216 -14.63 -4.56 9.08
CA GLN A 216 -14.51 -4.62 10.55
C GLN A 216 -13.86 -5.94 11.02
N ILE A 217 -14.10 -7.02 10.28
CA ILE A 217 -13.64 -8.38 10.60
C ILE A 217 -12.43 -8.69 9.71
N LEU A 218 -11.34 -9.15 10.32
CA LEU A 218 -10.13 -9.55 9.59
C LEU A 218 -10.41 -10.75 8.70
N HIS A 219 -9.83 -10.75 7.50
CA HIS A 219 -9.99 -11.79 6.48
C HIS A 219 -11.42 -12.02 5.97
N ALA A 220 -12.35 -11.07 6.14
CA ALA A 220 -13.70 -11.12 5.57
C ALA A 220 -14.03 -9.83 4.80
N TRP A 221 -14.58 -9.97 3.60
CA TRP A 221 -14.86 -8.84 2.68
C TRP A 221 -16.33 -8.69 2.29
N GLY A 222 -17.07 -9.79 2.10
CA GLY A 222 -18.44 -9.75 1.60
C GLY A 222 -19.49 -9.48 2.70
N CYS A 223 -20.57 -10.23 2.68
CA CYS A 223 -21.64 -10.11 3.66
C CYS A 223 -21.19 -10.39 5.10
N ASP A 224 -20.18 -11.24 5.28
CA ASP A 224 -19.58 -11.57 6.58
C ASP A 224 -18.57 -10.53 7.11
N ALA A 225 -18.22 -9.48 6.35
CA ALA A 225 -17.22 -8.49 6.79
C ALA A 225 -17.61 -7.64 8.02
N GLY A 226 -18.87 -7.67 8.44
CA GLY A 226 -19.46 -6.79 9.46
C GLY A 226 -20.36 -5.69 8.87
N SER A 227 -21.11 -5.01 9.74
CA SER A 227 -22.18 -4.08 9.33
C SER A 227 -21.70 -2.67 8.98
N GLN A 228 -20.51 -2.26 9.45
CA GLN A 228 -19.90 -0.96 9.11
C GLN A 228 -18.88 -1.06 7.97
N SER A 229 -18.70 -2.26 7.43
CA SER A 229 -17.75 -2.54 6.35
C SER A 229 -18.21 -1.89 5.05
N HIS A 230 -17.26 -1.28 4.35
CA HIS A 230 -17.54 -0.46 3.18
C HIS A 230 -16.45 -0.60 2.13
N VAL A 231 -16.87 -0.51 0.87
CA VAL A 231 -16.00 -0.54 -0.30
C VAL A 231 -16.26 0.72 -1.13
N ARG A 232 -15.21 1.26 -1.74
CA ARG A 232 -15.28 2.46 -2.58
C ARG A 232 -15.83 2.08 -3.95
N ALA A 233 -16.84 2.83 -4.38
CA ALA A 233 -17.51 2.71 -5.66
C ALA A 233 -17.55 4.07 -6.36
N ILE A 234 -17.86 4.08 -7.65
CA ILE A 234 -17.94 5.30 -8.47
C ILE A 234 -19.25 5.34 -9.26
N ARG A 235 -19.78 6.53 -9.51
CA ARG A 235 -20.92 6.74 -10.40
C ARG A 235 -20.45 7.01 -11.82
N ALA A 236 -21.38 6.95 -12.77
CA ALA A 236 -21.12 7.29 -14.18
C ALA A 236 -20.61 8.74 -14.40
N ASP A 237 -20.85 9.66 -13.46
CA ASP A 237 -20.32 11.03 -13.47
C ASP A 237 -18.90 11.15 -12.90
N GLY A 238 -18.27 10.03 -12.51
CA GLY A 238 -16.95 9.99 -11.86
C GLY A 238 -16.97 10.28 -10.35
N SER A 239 -18.13 10.56 -9.74
CA SER A 239 -18.20 10.82 -8.30
C SER A 239 -18.07 9.53 -7.47
N SER A 240 -17.16 9.54 -6.51
CA SER A 240 -16.97 8.42 -5.58
C SER A 240 -18.07 8.35 -4.51
N TYR A 241 -18.40 7.14 -4.07
CA TYR A 241 -19.21 6.88 -2.88
C TYR A 241 -18.73 5.60 -2.17
N PHE A 242 -19.31 5.31 -1.01
CA PHE A 242 -19.08 4.07 -0.29
C PHE A 242 -20.36 3.23 -0.28
N ILE A 243 -20.22 1.93 -0.49
CA ILE A 243 -21.30 0.96 -0.45
C ILE A 243 -20.90 -0.20 0.48
N ARG A 244 -21.88 -0.86 1.10
CA ARG A 244 -21.61 -2.09 1.86
C ARG A 244 -21.27 -3.22 0.85
N PRO A 245 -20.21 -4.01 1.08
CA PRO A 245 -19.81 -5.11 0.18
C PRO A 245 -20.72 -6.36 0.32
N CYS A 246 -22.04 -6.17 0.32
CA CYS A 246 -23.03 -7.25 0.45
C CYS A 246 -24.19 -6.92 -0.49
N PHE A 247 -24.11 -7.46 -1.69
CA PHE A 247 -24.97 -7.14 -2.83
C PHE A 247 -26.08 -8.18 -3.01
N ASP A 248 -27.06 -7.85 -3.85
CA ASP A 248 -28.20 -8.71 -4.18
C ASP A 248 -28.49 -8.69 -5.70
N PHE A 249 -27.46 -8.42 -6.50
CA PHE A 249 -27.55 -8.52 -7.97
C PHE A 249 -27.43 -9.98 -8.43
N LYS A 250 -27.96 -10.26 -9.62
CA LYS A 250 -27.99 -11.59 -10.21
C LYS A 250 -26.60 -12.05 -10.66
N THR A 251 -26.36 -13.35 -10.62
CA THR A 251 -25.07 -14.02 -10.84
C THR A 251 -25.21 -15.23 -11.77
N LEU A 252 -24.08 -15.81 -12.22
CA LEU A 252 -24.04 -17.07 -12.97
C LEU A 252 -24.71 -18.23 -12.17
N PRO A 253 -24.43 -18.43 -10.87
CA PRO A 253 -25.21 -19.35 -10.02
C PRO A 253 -26.73 -19.26 -10.13
N ASP A 254 -27.32 -18.06 -10.28
CA ASP A 254 -28.79 -17.93 -10.47
C ASP A 254 -29.26 -18.50 -11.80
N LEU A 255 -28.47 -18.31 -12.87
CA LEU A 255 -28.73 -18.96 -14.16
C LEU A 255 -28.55 -20.47 -14.04
N PHE A 256 -27.52 -20.92 -13.33
CA PHE A 256 -27.26 -22.35 -13.13
C PHE A 256 -28.36 -23.04 -12.33
N GLN A 257 -28.94 -22.39 -11.32
CA GLN A 257 -30.14 -22.90 -10.64
C GLN A 257 -31.35 -22.96 -11.56
N LYS A 258 -31.57 -21.92 -12.38
CA LYS A 258 -32.70 -21.86 -13.32
C LYS A 258 -32.61 -22.90 -14.45
N TYR A 259 -31.40 -23.20 -14.91
CA TYR A 259 -31.14 -24.05 -16.07
C TYR A 259 -30.45 -25.39 -15.71
N HIS A 260 -30.46 -25.75 -14.43
CA HIS A 260 -29.93 -27.02 -13.90
C HIS A 260 -28.46 -27.34 -14.25
N VAL A 261 -27.63 -26.32 -14.46
CA VAL A 261 -26.18 -26.46 -14.62
C VAL A 261 -25.57 -26.74 -13.25
N SER A 262 -24.79 -27.81 -13.13
CA SER A 262 -24.11 -28.13 -11.86
C SER A 262 -22.90 -27.21 -11.65
N TRP A 263 -22.74 -26.67 -10.43
CA TRP A 263 -21.67 -25.71 -10.15
C TRP A 263 -21.12 -25.81 -8.72
N LYS A 264 -19.86 -25.41 -8.52
CA LYS A 264 -19.25 -25.18 -7.20
C LYS A 264 -18.27 -24.00 -7.24
N TYR A 265 -18.11 -23.32 -6.11
CA TYR A 265 -17.12 -22.28 -5.89
C TYR A 265 -16.22 -22.73 -4.74
N TYR A 266 -15.02 -23.21 -5.06
CA TYR A 266 -14.06 -23.73 -4.09
C TYR A 266 -13.24 -22.56 -3.54
N ALA A 267 -13.34 -22.32 -2.23
CA ALA A 267 -12.68 -21.19 -1.56
C ALA A 267 -12.18 -21.57 -0.16
N PRO A 268 -11.18 -20.87 0.41
CA PRO A 268 -10.78 -21.07 1.80
C PRO A 268 -11.97 -20.94 2.77
N ALA A 269 -11.93 -21.66 3.90
CA ALA A 269 -12.99 -21.57 4.90
C ALA A 269 -13.05 -20.19 5.60
N TYR A 270 -14.20 -19.86 6.20
CA TYR A 270 -14.42 -18.61 6.93
C TYR A 270 -13.28 -18.26 7.90
N LEU A 271 -12.81 -17.00 7.86
CA LEU A 271 -11.67 -16.44 8.61
C LEU A 271 -10.30 -17.10 8.34
N LYS A 272 -10.16 -17.95 7.31
CA LYS A 272 -8.85 -18.39 6.83
C LYS A 272 -8.25 -17.36 5.88
N SER A 273 -6.92 -17.43 5.73
CA SER A 273 -6.22 -16.65 4.72
C SER A 273 -6.81 -16.95 3.33
N GLY A 274 -7.00 -15.93 2.52
CA GLY A 274 -7.66 -16.02 1.21
C GLY A 274 -9.19 -16.16 1.22
N TYR A 275 -9.87 -16.25 2.38
CA TYR A 275 -11.34 -16.25 2.40
C TYR A 275 -11.96 -15.00 1.76
N VAL A 276 -11.23 -13.88 1.80
CA VAL A 276 -11.62 -12.60 1.17
C VAL A 276 -11.90 -12.70 -0.33
N TRP A 277 -11.27 -13.64 -1.03
CA TRP A 277 -11.44 -13.85 -2.46
C TRP A 277 -12.67 -14.68 -2.81
N SER A 278 -13.46 -15.11 -1.81
CA SER A 278 -14.73 -15.80 -2.03
C SER A 278 -15.82 -14.84 -2.50
N SER A 279 -15.90 -14.59 -3.82
CA SER A 279 -16.82 -13.62 -4.43
C SER A 279 -18.27 -13.80 -4.00
N LEU A 280 -18.70 -15.05 -3.79
CA LEU A 280 -20.07 -15.39 -3.43
C LEU A 280 -20.44 -15.06 -1.97
N ASP A 281 -19.47 -14.75 -1.09
CA ASP A 281 -19.77 -14.15 0.23
C ASP A 281 -20.36 -12.74 0.07
N ALA A 282 -19.98 -12.01 -0.97
CA ALA A 282 -20.54 -10.70 -1.27
C ALA A 282 -21.95 -10.76 -1.90
N ILE A 283 -22.53 -11.95 -2.13
CA ILE A 283 -23.84 -12.15 -2.76
C ILE A 283 -24.84 -12.69 -1.74
N LYS A 284 -25.68 -11.79 -1.23
CA LYS A 284 -26.56 -11.99 -0.07
C LYS A 284 -27.49 -13.21 -0.18
N HIS A 285 -28.20 -13.38 -1.29
CA HIS A 285 -29.12 -14.51 -1.48
C HIS A 285 -28.40 -15.86 -1.68
N ILE A 286 -27.11 -15.87 -2.06
CA ILE A 286 -26.29 -17.08 -2.07
C ILE A 286 -25.77 -17.34 -0.66
N ARG A 287 -25.06 -16.37 -0.06
CA ARG A 287 -24.40 -16.49 1.25
C ARG A 287 -25.35 -16.89 2.37
N TYR A 288 -26.59 -16.42 2.36
CA TYR A 288 -27.61 -16.71 3.38
C TYR A 288 -28.65 -17.76 2.98
N SER A 289 -28.42 -18.54 1.91
CA SER A 289 -29.28 -19.67 1.52
C SER A 289 -28.58 -21.03 1.63
N SER A 290 -29.31 -22.09 1.29
CA SER A 290 -28.75 -23.44 1.18
C SER A 290 -27.68 -23.55 0.10
N LEU A 291 -27.65 -22.65 -0.90
CA LEU A 291 -26.65 -22.68 -1.99
C LEU A 291 -25.23 -22.56 -1.45
N TRP A 292 -24.97 -21.62 -0.53
CA TRP A 292 -23.66 -21.49 0.12
C TRP A 292 -23.20 -22.82 0.73
N LYS A 293 -24.06 -23.49 1.50
CA LYS A 293 -23.71 -24.72 2.22
C LYS A 293 -23.39 -25.91 1.30
N HIS A 294 -24.03 -26.01 0.14
CA HIS A 294 -23.86 -27.16 -0.77
C HIS A 294 -22.86 -26.90 -1.91
N ASN A 295 -22.72 -25.64 -2.34
CA ASN A 295 -21.97 -25.28 -3.53
C ASN A 295 -20.70 -24.47 -3.24
N VAL A 296 -20.45 -24.03 -2.00
CA VAL A 296 -19.20 -23.35 -1.60
C VAL A 296 -18.38 -24.18 -0.59
N PRO A 297 -17.75 -25.29 -1.03
CA PRO A 297 -16.86 -26.09 -0.19
C PRO A 297 -15.48 -25.43 -0.02
N SER A 298 -14.62 -26.04 0.81
CA SER A 298 -13.22 -25.62 0.91
C SER A 298 -12.51 -25.78 -0.45
N ASP A 299 -11.64 -24.84 -0.77
CA ASP A 299 -10.56 -24.94 -1.77
C ASP A 299 -9.91 -26.33 -1.83
N THR A 300 -9.55 -26.90 -0.69
CA THR A 300 -8.92 -28.22 -0.55
C THR A 300 -9.79 -29.40 -1.03
N SER A 301 -11.11 -29.23 -1.18
CA SER A 301 -12.03 -30.29 -1.62
C SER A 301 -11.97 -30.57 -3.13
N PHE A 302 -11.46 -29.66 -3.95
CA PHE A 302 -11.49 -29.78 -5.42
C PHE A 302 -10.88 -31.09 -5.94
N VAL A 303 -9.66 -31.43 -5.49
CA VAL A 303 -8.94 -32.62 -5.95
C VAL A 303 -9.64 -33.93 -5.51
N HIS A 304 -10.42 -33.89 -4.42
CA HIS A 304 -11.26 -35.01 -4.00
C HIS A 304 -12.47 -35.15 -4.91
N ASP A 305 -13.22 -34.06 -5.14
CA ASP A 305 -14.37 -34.06 -6.06
C ASP A 305 -14.01 -34.53 -7.48
N VAL A 306 -12.83 -34.15 -8.01
CA VAL A 306 -12.35 -34.65 -9.31
C VAL A 306 -12.08 -36.16 -9.30
N LYS A 307 -11.43 -36.69 -8.26
CA LYS A 307 -11.11 -38.12 -8.13
C LYS A 307 -12.34 -38.99 -7.91
N ASP A 308 -13.26 -38.51 -7.09
CA ASP A 308 -14.45 -39.25 -6.66
C ASP A 308 -15.58 -39.18 -7.71
N GLY A 309 -15.39 -38.45 -8.81
CA GLY A 309 -16.35 -38.39 -9.91
C GLY A 309 -17.46 -37.35 -9.72
N HIS A 310 -17.16 -36.26 -9.01
CA HIS A 310 -18.08 -35.18 -8.62
C HIS A 310 -17.68 -33.79 -9.15
N LEU A 311 -16.79 -33.69 -10.15
CA LEU A 311 -16.49 -32.41 -10.82
C LEU A 311 -17.78 -31.84 -11.47
N PRO A 312 -18.25 -30.64 -11.07
CA PRO A 312 -19.44 -30.03 -11.65
C PRO A 312 -19.16 -29.41 -13.03
N SER A 313 -20.22 -28.98 -13.71
CA SER A 313 -20.17 -28.37 -15.05
C SER A 313 -19.43 -27.02 -15.07
N VAL A 314 -19.53 -26.24 -13.99
CA VAL A 314 -18.75 -25.00 -13.81
C VAL A 314 -18.13 -24.95 -12.42
N SER A 315 -16.83 -24.72 -12.33
CA SER A 315 -16.07 -24.58 -11.09
C SER A 315 -15.30 -23.26 -11.06
N TRP A 316 -15.34 -22.54 -9.95
CA TRP A 316 -14.36 -21.49 -9.63
C TRP A 316 -13.45 -21.97 -8.50
N LEU A 317 -12.15 -21.73 -8.63
CA LEU A 317 -11.12 -22.13 -7.67
C LEU A 317 -10.34 -20.88 -7.25
N VAL A 318 -10.54 -20.46 -6.00
CA VAL A 318 -9.64 -19.53 -5.29
C VAL A 318 -8.97 -20.28 -4.14
N THR A 319 -7.81 -19.80 -3.68
CA THR A 319 -6.93 -20.54 -2.75
C THR A 319 -6.59 -19.74 -1.51
N ASP A 320 -5.99 -20.39 -0.51
CA ASP A 320 -5.37 -19.66 0.59
C ASP A 320 -4.16 -18.84 0.09
N ALA A 321 -3.86 -17.71 0.76
CA ALA A 321 -2.86 -16.77 0.26
C ALA A 321 -1.48 -17.39 -0.06
N ARG A 322 -1.08 -18.49 0.61
CA ARG A 322 0.19 -19.19 0.33
C ARG A 322 0.27 -19.74 -1.09
N HIS A 323 -0.87 -20.12 -1.69
CA HIS A 323 -0.96 -20.79 -2.98
C HIS A 323 -1.64 -19.92 -4.06
N SER A 324 -2.00 -18.68 -3.71
CA SER A 324 -2.69 -17.72 -4.56
C SER A 324 -1.83 -17.06 -5.64
N ASP A 325 -0.50 -17.10 -5.47
CA ASP A 325 0.51 -16.23 -6.11
C ASP A 325 0.58 -14.78 -5.57
N HIS A 326 -0.42 -14.31 -4.79
CA HIS A 326 -0.46 -12.93 -4.26
C HIS A 326 0.86 -12.53 -3.59
N PRO A 327 1.57 -11.49 -4.06
CA PRO A 327 2.79 -11.01 -3.41
C PRO A 327 2.50 -10.61 -1.95
N PRO A 328 3.27 -11.05 -0.93
CA PRO A 328 4.58 -11.68 -0.99
C PRO A 328 4.58 -13.20 -0.74
N ALA A 329 3.52 -13.92 -1.17
CA ALA A 329 3.57 -15.37 -1.27
C ALA A 329 4.60 -15.83 -2.32
N SER A 330 4.91 -17.13 -2.34
CA SER A 330 5.80 -17.71 -3.34
C SER A 330 5.01 -18.12 -4.58
N ILE A 331 5.38 -17.57 -5.73
CA ILE A 331 4.81 -17.97 -7.02
C ILE A 331 5.08 -19.44 -7.32
N CYS A 332 6.22 -20.00 -6.88
CA CYS A 332 6.50 -21.42 -7.06
C CYS A 332 5.55 -22.32 -6.26
N LEU A 333 5.15 -21.91 -5.04
CA LEU A 333 4.20 -22.68 -4.25
C LEU A 333 2.79 -22.68 -4.87
N GLY A 334 2.35 -21.55 -5.40
CA GLY A 334 1.07 -21.46 -6.08
C GLY A 334 1.09 -22.09 -7.49
N GLU A 335 2.20 -22.05 -8.22
CA GLU A 335 2.42 -22.87 -9.43
C GLU A 335 2.28 -24.36 -9.09
N GLY A 336 2.96 -24.82 -8.04
CA GLY A 336 2.90 -26.20 -7.59
C GLY A 336 1.49 -26.65 -7.20
N TRP A 337 0.69 -25.76 -6.60
CA TRP A 337 -0.73 -25.99 -6.34
C TRP A 337 -1.54 -26.09 -7.63
N THR A 338 -1.36 -25.15 -8.57
CA THR A 338 -2.07 -25.14 -9.86
C THR A 338 -1.77 -26.41 -10.66
N VAL A 339 -0.50 -26.84 -10.71
CA VAL A 339 -0.10 -28.12 -11.31
C VAL A 339 -0.82 -29.29 -10.64
N GLY A 340 -0.96 -29.30 -9.31
CA GLY A 340 -1.73 -30.30 -8.58
C GLY A 340 -3.21 -30.36 -8.98
N ALA A 341 -3.86 -29.20 -9.09
CA ALA A 341 -5.26 -29.09 -9.50
C ALA A 341 -5.46 -29.53 -10.97
N VAL A 342 -4.68 -28.98 -11.90
CA VAL A 342 -4.76 -29.29 -13.34
C VAL A 342 -4.41 -30.76 -13.62
N ASN A 343 -3.39 -31.32 -12.96
CA ASN A 343 -3.07 -32.75 -13.06
C ASN A 343 -4.20 -33.65 -12.58
N SER A 344 -4.97 -33.24 -11.56
CA SER A 344 -6.10 -34.04 -11.09
C SER A 344 -7.16 -34.20 -12.18
N ILE A 345 -7.44 -33.13 -12.95
CA ILE A 345 -8.33 -33.15 -14.12
C ILE A 345 -7.71 -34.00 -15.22
N MET A 346 -6.46 -33.72 -15.59
CA MET A 346 -5.70 -34.37 -16.67
C MET A 346 -5.57 -35.89 -16.51
N ARG A 347 -5.44 -36.38 -15.27
CA ARG A 347 -5.36 -37.82 -14.95
C ARG A 347 -6.73 -38.49 -14.77
N SER A 348 -7.82 -37.73 -14.78
CA SER A 348 -9.18 -38.23 -14.57
C SER A 348 -9.93 -38.47 -15.89
N ARG A 349 -11.14 -39.05 -15.78
CA ARG A 349 -12.09 -39.19 -16.90
C ARG A 349 -12.54 -37.86 -17.51
N TYR A 350 -12.34 -36.73 -16.82
CA TYR A 350 -12.83 -35.40 -17.19
C TYR A 350 -11.93 -34.67 -18.18
N TRP A 351 -10.67 -35.06 -18.34
CA TRP A 351 -9.75 -34.34 -19.24
C TRP A 351 -10.36 -34.10 -20.62
N LYS A 352 -10.94 -35.16 -21.22
CA LYS A 352 -11.50 -35.21 -22.58
C LYS A 352 -12.51 -34.11 -22.91
N ASP A 353 -13.19 -33.54 -21.91
CA ASP A 353 -14.29 -32.59 -22.03
C ASP A 353 -14.18 -31.44 -20.99
N THR A 354 -12.96 -31.12 -20.54
CA THR A 354 -12.72 -29.95 -19.67
C THR A 354 -12.02 -28.80 -20.40
N ALA A 355 -12.43 -27.57 -20.09
CA ALA A 355 -11.64 -26.36 -20.30
C ALA A 355 -11.25 -25.77 -18.94
N VAL A 356 -9.96 -25.53 -18.73
CA VAL A 356 -9.46 -24.78 -17.57
C VAL A 356 -9.01 -23.40 -18.06
N PHE A 357 -9.57 -22.35 -17.46
CA PHE A 357 -9.11 -20.99 -17.61
C PHE A 357 -8.25 -20.66 -16.39
N LEU A 358 -6.94 -20.52 -16.59
CA LEU A 358 -6.00 -20.10 -15.55
C LEU A 358 -5.71 -18.61 -15.76
N THR A 359 -6.13 -17.76 -14.82
CA THR A 359 -6.01 -16.30 -14.91
C THR A 359 -5.48 -15.72 -13.62
N TRP A 360 -4.99 -14.49 -13.69
CA TRP A 360 -4.82 -13.62 -12.52
C TRP A 360 -5.92 -12.54 -12.53
N ASP A 361 -6.29 -12.06 -11.36
CA ASP A 361 -7.43 -11.17 -11.08
C ASP A 361 -7.15 -9.68 -11.36
N ASP A 362 -5.93 -9.24 -11.07
CA ASP A 362 -5.41 -7.91 -11.36
C ASP A 362 -3.88 -7.93 -11.55
N PHE A 363 -3.34 -6.76 -11.89
CA PHE A 363 -1.95 -6.56 -12.30
C PHE A 363 -0.91 -6.58 -11.17
N GLY A 364 -1.33 -6.57 -9.90
CA GLY A 364 -0.46 -6.67 -8.72
C GLY A 364 0.55 -5.55 -8.53
N GLY A 365 0.38 -4.42 -9.22
CA GLY A 365 1.33 -3.32 -9.19
C GLY A 365 2.55 -3.56 -10.09
N PHE A 366 2.61 -4.69 -10.81
CA PHE A 366 3.68 -5.00 -11.74
C PHE A 366 3.46 -4.30 -13.08
N TYR A 367 4.57 -3.94 -13.71
CA TYR A 367 4.59 -3.25 -14.99
C TYR A 367 3.89 -4.04 -16.10
N ASP A 368 3.13 -3.33 -16.93
CA ASP A 368 2.69 -3.79 -18.24
C ASP A 368 2.75 -2.63 -19.23
N HIS A 369 3.20 -2.88 -20.45
CA HIS A 369 3.40 -1.83 -21.44
C HIS A 369 2.16 -1.50 -22.28
N VAL A 370 1.14 -2.37 -22.31
CA VAL A 370 -0.03 -2.18 -23.16
C VAL A 370 -1.06 -1.31 -22.44
N ALA A 371 -1.32 -0.13 -23.00
CA ALA A 371 -2.34 0.76 -22.50
C ALA A 371 -3.74 0.11 -22.60
N PRO A 372 -4.48 -0.03 -21.49
CA PRO A 372 -5.76 -0.73 -21.53
C PRO A 372 -6.81 0.05 -22.34
N PRO A 373 -7.64 -0.63 -23.16
CA PRO A 373 -8.72 -0.01 -23.89
C PRO A 373 -9.70 0.71 -22.94
N ARG A 374 -9.94 2.00 -23.20
CA ARG A 374 -10.93 2.77 -22.44
C ARG A 374 -12.34 2.34 -22.84
N ARG A 375 -13.03 1.60 -21.96
CA ARG A 375 -14.44 1.23 -22.12
C ARG A 375 -15.35 2.21 -21.38
N ASP A 376 -15.02 2.53 -20.15
CA ASP A 376 -15.85 3.32 -19.24
C ASP A 376 -14.98 4.03 -18.16
N VAL A 377 -15.59 4.46 -17.05
CA VAL A 377 -14.88 5.17 -15.95
C VAL A 377 -14.20 4.22 -14.95
N ILE A 378 -14.41 2.91 -15.06
CA ILE A 378 -13.85 1.86 -14.19
C ILE A 378 -13.02 0.82 -14.93
N GLY A 379 -13.12 0.69 -16.26
CA GLY A 379 -12.42 -0.32 -17.04
C GLY A 379 -12.09 0.07 -18.49
N LEU A 380 -11.20 -0.67 -19.15
CA LEU A 380 -10.46 -1.84 -18.63
C LEU A 380 -9.26 -1.43 -17.74
N GLY A 381 -8.81 -2.34 -16.88
CA GLY A 381 -7.53 -2.23 -16.17
C GLY A 381 -6.37 -2.85 -16.96
N PRO A 382 -5.13 -2.81 -16.43
CA PRO A 382 -3.96 -3.37 -17.12
C PRO A 382 -4.12 -4.87 -17.46
N ARG A 383 -3.27 -5.37 -18.35
CA ARG A 383 -3.31 -6.78 -18.75
C ARG A 383 -2.97 -7.73 -17.61
N VAL A 384 -3.68 -8.85 -17.58
CA VAL A 384 -3.43 -10.00 -16.71
C VAL A 384 -3.18 -11.22 -17.60
N PRO A 385 -2.33 -12.18 -17.20
CA PRO A 385 -2.18 -13.41 -17.96
C PRO A 385 -3.45 -14.24 -17.93
N THR A 386 -3.79 -14.87 -19.07
CA THR A 386 -4.78 -15.95 -19.14
C THR A 386 -4.25 -17.09 -20.00
N ILE A 387 -4.33 -18.32 -19.49
CA ILE A 387 -3.99 -19.54 -20.24
C ILE A 387 -5.23 -20.42 -20.34
N VAL A 388 -5.58 -20.81 -21.56
CA VAL A 388 -6.66 -21.76 -21.86
C VAL A 388 -6.07 -23.16 -21.98
N ILE A 389 -6.32 -24.01 -20.99
CA ILE A 389 -5.80 -25.38 -20.90
C ILE A 389 -6.96 -26.37 -21.16
N SER A 390 -6.95 -27.03 -22.32
CA SER A 390 -8.03 -27.94 -22.74
C SER A 390 -7.56 -28.91 -23.83
N PRO A 391 -8.18 -30.09 -24.03
CA PRO A 391 -7.97 -30.89 -25.23
C PRO A 391 -8.30 -30.15 -26.53
N TYR A 392 -9.09 -29.09 -26.46
CA TYR A 392 -9.55 -28.30 -27.60
C TYR A 392 -8.94 -26.90 -27.65
N ALA A 393 -8.07 -26.51 -26.71
CA ALA A 393 -7.32 -25.26 -26.81
C ALA A 393 -6.36 -25.32 -28.00
N ARG A 394 -6.16 -24.22 -28.74
CA ARG A 394 -5.22 -24.23 -29.87
C ARG A 394 -3.83 -24.58 -29.35
N ARG A 395 -3.18 -25.54 -29.99
CA ARG A 395 -1.85 -26.02 -29.58
C ARG A 395 -0.77 -25.02 -30.00
N HIS A 396 0.14 -24.67 -29.09
CA HIS A 396 1.16 -23.64 -29.32
C HIS A 396 0.55 -22.28 -29.76
N GLY A 397 -0.60 -21.93 -29.18
CA GLY A 397 -1.39 -20.77 -29.59
C GLY A 397 -1.08 -19.51 -28.78
N VAL A 398 -1.09 -18.37 -29.45
CA VAL A 398 -1.25 -17.06 -28.80
C VAL A 398 -2.52 -16.40 -29.34
N ASP A 399 -3.39 -15.90 -28.47
CA ASP A 399 -4.57 -15.12 -28.86
C ASP A 399 -4.38 -13.63 -28.55
N HIS A 400 -4.56 -12.81 -29.58
CA HIS A 400 -4.47 -11.35 -29.53
C HIS A 400 -5.86 -10.69 -29.48
N SER A 401 -6.92 -11.47 -29.27
CA SER A 401 -8.27 -10.98 -29.07
C SER A 401 -8.33 -10.16 -27.77
N VAL A 402 -8.96 -8.99 -27.83
CA VAL A 402 -9.18 -8.14 -26.64
C VAL A 402 -10.25 -8.80 -25.76
N LEU A 403 -9.81 -9.39 -24.66
CA LEU A 403 -10.59 -10.18 -23.72
C LEU A 403 -10.60 -9.52 -22.32
N ASP A 404 -11.61 -9.84 -21.52
CA ASP A 404 -11.66 -9.49 -20.09
C ASP A 404 -12.43 -10.57 -19.30
N PHE A 405 -12.60 -10.42 -17.98
CA PHE A 405 -13.36 -11.39 -17.18
C PHE A 405 -14.83 -11.59 -17.60
N ASN A 406 -15.43 -10.65 -18.34
CA ASN A 406 -16.75 -10.87 -18.93
C ASN A 406 -16.68 -11.88 -20.11
N SER A 407 -15.52 -12.09 -20.71
CA SER A 407 -15.29 -13.12 -21.73
C SER A 407 -15.43 -14.55 -21.17
N PHE A 408 -15.14 -14.78 -19.89
CA PHE A 408 -15.47 -16.06 -19.22
C PHE A 408 -16.98 -16.27 -19.15
N LEU A 409 -17.73 -15.26 -18.72
CA LEU A 409 -19.19 -15.30 -18.68
C LEU A 409 -19.76 -15.55 -20.06
N ARG A 410 -19.27 -14.80 -21.06
CA ARG A 410 -19.66 -14.94 -22.45
C ARG A 410 -19.46 -16.36 -22.96
N PHE A 411 -18.32 -16.99 -22.66
CA PHE A 411 -18.03 -18.37 -23.05
C PHE A 411 -18.98 -19.37 -22.35
N ILE A 412 -19.22 -19.22 -21.04
CA ILE A 412 -20.18 -20.03 -20.27
C ILE A 412 -21.61 -19.90 -20.82
N GLU A 413 -22.03 -18.68 -21.18
CA GLU A 413 -23.34 -18.40 -21.76
C GLU A 413 -23.53 -18.98 -23.15
N GLU A 414 -22.49 -18.90 -24.00
CA GLU A 414 -22.46 -19.53 -25.32
C GLU A 414 -22.51 -21.05 -25.22
N ASP A 415 -21.73 -21.64 -24.30
CA ASP A 415 -21.66 -23.09 -24.14
C ASP A 415 -22.97 -23.64 -23.60
N PHE A 416 -23.45 -23.19 -22.44
CA PHE A 416 -24.66 -23.71 -21.80
C PHE A 416 -25.98 -23.07 -22.31
N HIS A 417 -25.95 -22.31 -23.40
CA HIS A 417 -27.08 -21.58 -23.98
C HIS A 417 -27.81 -20.64 -23.01
N LEU A 418 -27.08 -20.01 -22.07
CA LEU A 418 -27.66 -19.14 -21.05
C LEU A 418 -27.92 -17.71 -21.61
N PRO A 419 -28.83 -16.93 -21.00
CA PRO A 419 -28.97 -15.51 -21.27
C PRO A 419 -27.95 -14.70 -20.45
N SER A 420 -27.39 -13.64 -21.04
CA SER A 420 -26.45 -12.75 -20.36
C SER A 420 -27.05 -12.09 -19.11
N LEU A 421 -26.21 -11.85 -18.11
CA LEU A 421 -26.58 -11.18 -16.86
C LEU A 421 -26.69 -9.67 -17.04
N THR A 422 -25.83 -9.08 -17.86
CA THR A 422 -25.68 -7.62 -17.98
C THR A 422 -25.62 -7.15 -19.44
N SER A 423 -25.05 -5.96 -19.66
CA SER A 423 -24.63 -5.47 -20.97
C SER A 423 -23.13 -5.60 -21.21
N ALA A 424 -22.32 -5.99 -20.22
CA ALA A 424 -20.88 -6.15 -20.35
C ALA A 424 -20.56 -7.51 -21.01
N ASP A 425 -20.82 -8.61 -20.30
CA ASP A 425 -20.91 -10.00 -20.81
C ASP A 425 -21.58 -10.15 -22.18
N LYS A 426 -22.72 -9.49 -22.40
CA LYS A 426 -23.42 -9.53 -23.70
C LYS A 426 -22.56 -9.06 -24.88
N HIS A 427 -21.70 -8.06 -24.68
CA HIS A 427 -20.85 -7.45 -25.71
C HIS A 427 -19.35 -7.81 -25.55
N ALA A 428 -19.00 -8.62 -24.55
CA ALA A 428 -17.65 -9.15 -24.39
C ALA A 428 -17.27 -10.04 -25.57
N ALA A 429 -15.99 -10.09 -25.90
CA ALA A 429 -15.48 -11.00 -26.90
C ALA A 429 -15.61 -12.45 -26.41
N SER A 430 -15.88 -13.37 -27.34
CA SER A 430 -15.94 -14.81 -27.07
C SER A 430 -14.54 -15.39 -27.03
N MET A 431 -14.23 -16.19 -26.01
CA MET A 431 -12.97 -16.94 -25.92
C MET A 431 -12.88 -18.11 -26.90
N THR A 432 -13.86 -18.31 -27.79
CA THR A 432 -13.82 -19.42 -28.77
C THR A 432 -12.66 -19.32 -29.76
N SER A 433 -12.05 -18.14 -29.91
CA SER A 433 -10.81 -17.94 -30.68
C SER A 433 -9.60 -18.67 -30.09
N SER A 434 -9.56 -18.90 -28.77
CA SER A 434 -8.53 -19.67 -28.08
C SER A 434 -8.66 -21.19 -28.28
N PHE A 435 -9.69 -21.66 -29.00
CA PHE A 435 -9.96 -23.09 -29.22
C PHE A 435 -9.93 -23.49 -30.71
N ASP A 436 -9.55 -24.74 -30.98
CA ASP A 436 -9.91 -25.45 -32.21
C ASP A 436 -10.75 -26.69 -31.86
N PHE A 437 -12.07 -26.54 -31.85
CA PHE A 437 -13.01 -27.65 -31.59
C PHE A 437 -13.05 -28.70 -32.71
N LYS A 438 -12.34 -28.51 -33.83
CA LYS A 438 -12.19 -29.52 -34.89
C LYS A 438 -10.91 -30.35 -34.75
N GLN A 439 -9.96 -29.92 -33.92
CA GLN A 439 -8.71 -30.66 -33.72
C GLN A 439 -8.97 -32.01 -33.04
N ARG A 440 -8.03 -32.95 -33.24
CA ARG A 440 -8.00 -34.17 -32.42
C ARG A 440 -7.70 -33.76 -30.96
N PRO A 441 -8.51 -34.19 -29.96
CA PRO A 441 -8.30 -33.84 -28.56
C PRO A 441 -6.84 -34.05 -28.12
N LEU A 442 -6.22 -33.00 -27.58
CA LEU A 442 -4.85 -33.06 -27.07
C LEU A 442 -4.75 -34.06 -25.92
N ARG A 443 -3.58 -34.70 -25.79
CA ARG A 443 -3.29 -35.60 -24.67
C ARG A 443 -3.09 -34.78 -23.39
N PRO A 444 -3.33 -35.38 -22.20
CA PRO A 444 -3.01 -34.72 -20.94
C PRO A 444 -1.52 -34.32 -20.87
N LEU A 445 -1.23 -33.11 -20.40
CA LEU A 445 0.13 -32.63 -20.15
C LEU A 445 0.45 -32.79 -18.65
N ASP A 446 0.77 -34.02 -18.25
CA ASP A 446 1.10 -34.33 -16.86
C ASP A 446 2.45 -33.69 -16.46
N LEU A 447 2.40 -32.66 -15.60
CA LEU A 447 3.59 -31.92 -15.15
C LEU A 447 3.97 -32.27 -13.72
N THR A 448 5.27 -32.25 -13.41
CA THR A 448 5.74 -32.35 -12.02
C THR A 448 5.88 -30.95 -11.43
N PRO A 449 5.29 -30.64 -10.26
CA PRO A 449 5.50 -29.36 -9.56
C PRO A 449 6.98 -29.00 -9.46
N ALA A 450 7.31 -27.73 -9.69
CA ALA A 450 8.68 -27.24 -9.59
C ALA A 450 9.23 -27.39 -8.16
N ARG A 451 10.55 -27.58 -8.04
CA ARG A 451 11.20 -27.64 -6.73
C ARG A 451 11.45 -26.22 -6.21
N CYS A 452 10.59 -25.75 -5.32
CA CYS A 452 10.68 -24.37 -4.83
C CYS A 452 11.95 -24.06 -4.01
N PRO A 453 12.39 -22.79 -4.01
CA PRO A 453 13.51 -22.33 -3.18
C PRO A 453 13.31 -22.64 -1.70
N LYS A 454 14.41 -22.84 -0.95
CA LYS A 454 14.37 -23.14 0.50
C LYS A 454 13.71 -22.04 1.34
N SER A 455 13.59 -20.82 0.81
CA SER A 455 12.97 -19.65 1.43
C SER A 455 11.56 -19.33 0.92
N ALA A 456 10.96 -20.18 0.05
CA ALA A 456 9.63 -19.97 -0.54
C ALA A 456 8.47 -19.86 0.47
N TYR A 457 8.71 -20.14 1.76
CA TYR A 457 7.74 -19.92 2.83
C TYR A 457 8.34 -19.06 3.96
N ALA A 458 8.72 -17.83 3.61
CA ALA A 458 9.20 -16.81 4.54
C ALA A 458 8.12 -15.75 4.84
N THR A 459 6.97 -16.18 5.36
CA THR A 459 5.85 -15.26 5.69
C THR A 459 6.18 -14.27 6.82
N SER A 460 7.30 -14.42 7.52
CA SER A 460 7.81 -13.44 8.48
C SER A 460 9.18 -12.91 8.07
N THR A 461 9.29 -11.60 7.88
CA THR A 461 10.56 -10.92 7.60
C THR A 461 11.14 -10.30 8.86
N SER A 462 12.46 -10.28 8.97
CA SER A 462 13.17 -9.49 9.99
C SER A 462 13.39 -8.09 9.44
N LEU A 463 12.53 -7.16 9.81
CA LEU A 463 12.69 -5.75 9.48
C LEU A 463 13.61 -5.08 10.50
N SER A 464 14.41 -4.12 10.03
CA SER A 464 15.10 -3.18 10.90
C SER A 464 15.16 -1.83 10.22
N GLY A 465 15.02 -0.75 10.99
CA GLY A 465 15.10 0.60 10.48
C GLY A 465 14.70 1.66 11.49
N GLN A 466 14.74 2.89 11.02
CA GLN A 466 14.55 4.07 11.85
C GLN A 466 13.06 4.42 12.01
N VAL A 467 12.63 4.69 13.24
CA VAL A 467 11.28 5.17 13.55
C VAL A 467 11.05 6.56 12.95
N GLU A 468 10.17 6.70 11.98
CA GLU A 468 9.72 8.01 11.50
C GLU A 468 8.70 8.61 12.46
N ARG A 469 7.66 7.83 12.81
CA ARG A 469 6.58 8.25 13.72
C ARG A 469 6.00 7.04 14.47
N PRO A 470 5.99 7.04 15.82
CA PRO A 470 5.09 6.20 16.59
C PRO A 470 3.67 6.76 16.54
N HIS A 471 2.65 5.91 16.51
CA HIS A 471 1.25 6.31 16.47
C HIS A 471 0.34 5.31 17.20
N THR A 472 -0.60 5.83 18.00
CA THR A 472 -1.62 5.03 18.71
C THR A 472 -3.00 5.55 18.33
N TYR A 473 -3.86 4.69 17.81
CA TYR A 473 -5.23 5.04 17.41
C TYR A 473 -6.22 3.99 17.90
N LYS A 474 -7.21 4.41 18.71
CA LYS A 474 -8.25 3.54 19.30
C LYS A 474 -7.68 2.27 20.01
N GLY A 475 -6.48 2.37 20.58
CA GLY A 475 -5.80 1.27 21.26
C GLY A 475 -4.94 0.37 20.34
N LEU A 476 -5.03 0.49 19.02
CA LEU A 476 -4.05 -0.12 18.12
C LEU A 476 -2.78 0.73 18.12
N ASN A 477 -1.62 0.09 18.30
CA ASN A 477 -0.33 0.76 18.19
C ASN A 477 0.28 0.49 16.82
N SER A 478 1.06 1.45 16.35
CA SER A 478 1.75 1.37 15.07
C SER A 478 3.04 2.18 15.08
N ILE A 479 4.01 1.74 14.29
CA ILE A 479 5.25 2.45 14.04
C ILE A 479 5.42 2.59 12.53
N VAL A 480 5.59 3.82 12.07
CA VAL A 480 6.11 4.08 10.72
C VAL A 480 7.62 3.92 10.77
N LEU A 481 8.16 2.89 10.11
CA LEU A 481 9.60 2.60 10.01
C LEU A 481 10.13 2.98 8.63
N ARG A 482 11.30 3.60 8.58
CA ARG A 482 12.14 3.70 7.38
C ARG A 482 13.15 2.56 7.38
N ILE A 483 12.95 1.57 6.53
CA ILE A 483 13.85 0.41 6.40
C ILE A 483 15.02 0.73 5.46
N LYS A 484 15.97 -0.21 5.35
CA LYS A 484 17.11 -0.13 4.42
C LYS A 484 16.62 0.14 2.99
N GLY A 485 17.34 0.98 2.25
CA GLY A 485 16.92 1.47 0.93
C GLY A 485 15.98 2.68 0.97
N GLY A 486 15.49 3.08 2.15
CA GLY A 486 14.71 4.31 2.35
C GLY A 486 13.20 4.12 2.26
N THR A 487 12.72 2.93 1.89
CA THR A 487 11.31 2.52 1.89
C THR A 487 10.67 2.75 3.26
N ILE A 488 9.44 3.29 3.27
CA ILE A 488 8.70 3.59 4.49
C ILE A 488 7.56 2.58 4.64
N VAL A 489 7.48 1.92 5.79
CA VAL A 489 6.51 0.86 6.08
C VAL A 489 5.77 1.14 7.38
N SER A 490 4.52 0.68 7.50
CA SER A 490 3.70 0.79 8.71
C SER A 490 3.63 -0.56 9.41
N VAL A 491 4.19 -0.66 10.61
CA VAL A 491 4.16 -1.88 11.43
C VAL A 491 3.08 -1.75 12.49
N LEU A 492 2.08 -2.63 12.46
CA LEU A 492 0.93 -2.69 13.36
C LEU A 492 1.15 -3.72 14.48
N PHE A 493 0.65 -3.42 15.68
CA PHE A 493 0.70 -4.33 16.83
C PHE A 493 -0.33 -3.98 17.90
N GLY A 494 -0.77 -4.99 18.66
CA GLY A 494 -1.84 -4.85 19.65
C GLY A 494 -1.49 -3.96 20.86
N PRO A 495 -2.49 -3.50 21.62
CA PRO A 495 -2.28 -2.67 22.83
C PRO A 495 -1.43 -3.35 23.91
N SER A 496 -1.46 -4.68 23.98
CA SER A 496 -0.74 -5.50 24.96
C SER A 496 0.71 -5.79 24.58
N TYR A 497 1.20 -5.29 23.44
CA TYR A 497 2.60 -5.49 23.06
C TYR A 497 3.55 -4.78 24.00
N VAL A 498 4.63 -5.47 24.34
CA VAL A 498 5.70 -4.94 25.18
C VAL A 498 6.98 -4.92 24.36
N MET A 499 7.64 -3.76 24.34
CA MET A 499 8.90 -3.56 23.61
C MET A 499 10.05 -4.19 24.38
N GLU A 500 11.05 -4.72 23.68
CA GLU A 500 12.32 -5.20 24.23
C GLU A 500 13.45 -4.18 24.01
N ASP A 501 14.44 -4.16 24.91
CA ASP A 501 15.67 -3.39 24.71
C ASP A 501 16.65 -4.11 23.76
N ARG A 502 17.72 -3.44 23.33
CA ARG A 502 18.73 -3.97 22.39
C ARG A 502 19.22 -5.39 22.72
N THR A 503 19.33 -5.72 24.00
CA THR A 503 19.78 -7.03 24.52
C THR A 503 18.66 -8.07 24.67
N GLY A 504 17.40 -7.66 24.63
CA GLY A 504 16.24 -8.51 24.93
C GLY A 504 16.01 -8.79 26.41
N THR A 505 16.76 -8.16 27.33
CA THR A 505 16.72 -8.50 28.77
C THR A 505 15.66 -7.73 29.56
N ARG A 506 15.25 -6.54 29.11
CA ARG A 506 14.16 -5.75 29.70
C ARG A 506 13.03 -5.54 28.70
N ARG A 507 11.84 -5.44 29.30
CA ARG A 507 10.57 -5.14 28.67
C ARG A 507 10.06 -3.78 29.15
N PHE A 508 9.55 -2.96 28.23
CA PHE A 508 9.08 -1.60 28.52
C PHE A 508 7.88 -1.19 27.64
N PRO A 509 7.08 -0.20 28.04
CA PRO A 509 5.90 0.23 27.27
C PRO A 509 6.28 0.93 25.97
N PHE A 510 5.42 0.82 24.95
CA PHE A 510 5.60 1.48 23.65
C PHE A 510 5.84 3.00 23.74
N SER A 511 5.36 3.66 24.78
CA SER A 511 5.56 5.11 25.03
C SER A 511 7.01 5.56 25.20
N PHE A 512 7.99 4.65 25.28
CA PHE A 512 9.41 5.00 25.29
C PHE A 512 10.02 5.12 23.88
N VAL A 513 9.37 4.56 22.86
CA VAL A 513 9.82 4.63 21.46
C VAL A 513 9.63 6.04 20.92
N SER A 514 10.70 6.63 20.40
CA SER A 514 10.75 8.02 19.95
C SER A 514 11.12 8.13 18.47
N PRO A 515 10.69 9.18 17.74
CA PRO A 515 11.13 9.45 16.38
C PRO A 515 12.66 9.44 16.26
N GLY A 516 13.17 8.64 15.33
CA GLY A 516 14.58 8.41 15.03
C GLY A 516 15.24 7.24 15.76
N ASP A 517 14.53 6.47 16.59
CA ASP A 517 15.07 5.27 17.23
C ASP A 517 15.25 4.16 16.20
N GLU A 518 16.31 3.36 16.33
CA GLU A 518 16.51 2.16 15.52
C GLU A 518 15.72 1.01 16.14
N VAL A 519 14.76 0.46 15.38
CA VAL A 519 13.93 -0.66 15.82
C VAL A 519 14.17 -1.86 14.91
N SER A 520 14.18 -3.05 15.50
CA SER A 520 14.09 -4.32 14.78
C SER A 520 12.82 -5.07 15.18
N THR A 521 12.20 -5.72 14.20
CA THR A 521 10.99 -6.52 14.38
C THR A 521 11.00 -7.76 13.48
N ARG A 522 10.45 -8.87 13.96
CA ARG A 522 9.96 -9.93 13.07
C ARG A 522 8.49 -9.64 12.81
N ALA A 523 8.10 -9.53 11.55
CA ALA A 523 6.74 -9.17 11.18
C ALA A 523 6.27 -9.90 9.92
N THR A 524 4.96 -10.17 9.82
CA THR A 524 4.34 -10.67 8.60
C THR A 524 3.78 -9.48 7.80
N PRO A 525 4.09 -9.35 6.50
CA PRO A 525 3.47 -8.35 5.63
C PRO A 525 1.96 -8.56 5.55
N ASP A 526 1.21 -7.46 5.47
CA ASP A 526 -0.24 -7.48 5.27
C ASP A 526 -0.53 -7.90 3.81
N PRO A 527 -1.22 -9.04 3.57
CA PRO A 527 -1.49 -9.55 2.22
C PRO A 527 -2.59 -8.78 1.49
N GLN A 528 -3.00 -7.59 1.98
CA GLN A 528 -4.00 -6.74 1.33
C GLN A 528 -3.53 -5.29 1.18
N LYS A 529 -2.33 -4.98 1.68
CA LYS A 529 -1.82 -3.60 1.81
C LYS A 529 -0.30 -3.54 1.68
N ALA A 530 0.15 -3.15 0.48
CA ALA A 530 1.49 -2.65 0.25
C ALA A 530 2.01 -1.75 1.39
N LEU A 531 3.28 -1.95 1.76
CA LEU A 531 3.98 -1.25 2.85
C LEU A 531 3.42 -1.47 4.28
N VAL A 532 2.49 -2.40 4.53
CA VAL A 532 1.96 -2.68 5.89
C VAL A 532 2.45 -4.04 6.41
N TYR A 533 2.70 -4.12 7.72
CA TYR A 533 3.15 -5.33 8.43
C TYR A 533 2.45 -5.49 9.78
N THR A 534 2.35 -6.72 10.28
CA THR A 534 1.94 -7.05 11.66
C THR A 534 3.10 -7.68 12.43
N ALA A 535 3.48 -7.14 13.59
CA ALA A 535 4.68 -7.58 14.34
C ALA A 535 4.46 -8.76 15.30
N PHE A 536 5.50 -9.58 15.44
CA PHE A 536 5.65 -10.70 16.40
C PHE A 536 6.64 -10.44 17.54
N THR A 537 7.57 -9.50 17.34
CA THR A 537 8.57 -9.09 18.34
C THR A 537 9.00 -7.68 17.99
N LEU A 538 9.11 -6.77 18.96
CA LEU A 538 9.58 -5.41 18.72
C LEU A 538 10.72 -5.07 19.67
N ARG A 539 11.86 -4.67 19.12
CA ARG A 539 13.08 -4.39 19.88
C ARG A 539 13.65 -3.03 19.50
N ASP A 540 13.81 -2.15 20.47
CA ASP A 540 14.49 -0.87 20.29
C ASP A 540 15.99 -1.05 20.50
N LEU A 541 16.76 -0.93 19.42
CA LEU A 541 18.22 -1.07 19.40
C LEU A 541 18.93 0.16 19.98
N SER A 542 18.22 1.27 20.17
CA SER A 542 18.70 2.52 20.77
C SER A 542 18.65 2.46 22.31
N LEU A 543 17.78 1.62 22.87
CA LEU A 543 17.60 1.48 24.31
C LEU A 543 18.50 0.38 24.90
N VAL A 544 19.28 0.73 25.92
CA VAL A 544 20.26 -0.14 26.57
C VAL A 544 20.03 -0.18 28.09
N PRO A 545 20.06 -1.35 28.74
CA PRO A 545 19.98 -1.45 30.20
C PRO A 545 21.08 -0.65 30.90
N TRP A 546 20.68 0.29 31.75
CA TRP A 546 21.60 1.15 32.49
C TRP A 546 21.47 0.88 33.98
N ASN A 547 22.29 -0.05 34.49
CA ASN A 547 22.14 -0.66 35.82
C ASN A 547 23.29 -0.30 36.77
N ASN A 548 22.94 0.12 37.99
CA ASN A 548 23.85 0.57 39.06
C ASN A 548 24.87 1.61 38.57
N LYS A 549 24.41 2.55 37.74
CA LYS A 549 25.27 3.54 37.07
C LYS A 549 25.37 4.79 37.91
N ARG A 550 26.61 5.17 38.24
CA ARG A 550 26.91 6.38 39.01
C ARG A 550 27.00 7.57 38.06
N VAL A 551 26.24 8.62 38.38
CA VAL A 551 26.24 9.90 37.66
C VAL A 551 26.31 11.04 38.67
N VAL A 552 26.82 12.20 38.27
CA VAL A 552 26.87 13.42 39.09
C VAL A 552 25.80 14.38 38.61
N ILE A 553 24.85 14.75 39.48
CA ILE A 553 23.77 15.69 39.12
C ILE A 553 24.35 17.08 38.79
N THR A 554 23.99 17.64 37.63
CA THR A 554 24.37 19.00 37.21
C THR A 554 23.20 19.98 37.24
N THR A 555 21.98 19.50 36.98
CA THR A 555 20.74 20.31 37.00
C THR A 555 19.58 19.46 37.49
N VAL A 556 18.57 20.08 38.12
CA VAL A 556 17.32 19.40 38.52
C VAL A 556 16.15 20.24 38.01
N ALA A 557 15.16 19.62 37.37
CA ALA A 557 13.98 20.31 36.88
C ALA A 557 13.17 20.91 38.05
N PRO A 558 12.57 22.12 37.91
CA PRO A 558 11.81 22.75 38.99
C PRO A 558 10.61 21.92 39.50
N ASP A 559 10.07 21.04 38.66
CA ASP A 559 8.96 20.13 38.98
C ASP A 559 9.44 18.71 39.38
N GLY A 560 10.76 18.47 39.41
CA GLY A 560 11.35 17.17 39.70
C GLY A 560 11.12 16.10 38.63
N SER A 561 10.61 16.44 37.45
CA SER A 561 10.30 15.46 36.38
C SER A 561 11.54 14.88 35.69
N TYR A 562 12.67 15.59 35.74
CA TYR A 562 13.97 15.10 35.27
C TYR A 562 15.13 15.81 35.98
N PHE A 563 16.34 15.30 35.80
CA PHE A 563 17.58 15.98 36.16
C PHE A 563 18.66 15.75 35.11
N GLY A 564 19.51 16.74 34.87
CA GLY A 564 20.73 16.58 34.07
C GLY A 564 21.85 16.01 34.94
N ALA A 565 22.69 15.14 34.37
CA ALA A 565 23.82 14.57 35.07
C ALA A 565 25.00 14.25 34.15
N MET A 566 26.19 14.12 34.72
CA MET A 566 27.42 13.72 34.02
C MET A 566 27.83 12.29 34.36
N THR A 567 28.24 11.53 33.35
CA THR A 567 28.85 10.20 33.45
C THR A 567 30.20 10.22 32.73
N GLY A 568 31.28 10.42 33.49
CA GLY A 568 32.58 10.78 32.90
C GLY A 568 32.48 12.12 32.16
N SER A 569 32.84 12.14 30.87
CA SER A 569 32.72 13.30 30.00
C SER A 569 31.35 13.46 29.31
N GLN A 570 30.43 12.50 29.46
CA GLN A 570 29.14 12.50 28.77
C GLN A 570 28.05 13.13 29.64
N SER A 571 27.29 14.07 29.08
CA SER A 571 26.05 14.58 29.68
C SER A 571 24.88 13.65 29.35
N VAL A 572 24.01 13.42 30.33
CA VAL A 572 22.77 12.66 30.20
C VAL A 572 21.61 13.41 30.86
N ILE A 573 20.39 13.16 30.37
CA ILE A 573 19.15 13.58 31.02
C ILE A 573 18.53 12.35 31.69
N VAL A 574 18.13 12.43 32.94
CA VAL A 574 17.49 11.33 33.67
C VAL A 574 16.04 11.70 33.94
N ASN A 575 15.09 10.99 33.32
CA ASN A 575 13.68 11.19 33.61
C ASN A 575 13.32 10.51 34.94
N VAL A 576 12.59 11.23 35.79
CA VAL A 576 12.13 10.77 37.10
C VAL A 576 10.61 10.73 37.08
N SER A 577 10.04 9.64 37.60
CA SER A 577 8.59 9.44 37.65
C SER A 577 8.14 9.17 39.09
N ARG A 578 6.83 9.26 39.33
CA ARG A 578 6.23 8.84 40.62
C ARG A 578 6.48 7.37 40.99
N HIS A 579 6.91 6.53 40.03
CA HIS A 579 7.25 5.12 40.25
C HIS A 579 8.75 4.89 40.47
N THR A 580 9.58 5.94 40.35
CA THR A 580 11.03 5.88 40.58
C THR A 580 11.30 5.81 42.08
N ARG A 581 11.84 4.68 42.56
CA ARG A 581 12.18 4.51 43.98
C ARG A 581 13.43 5.32 44.34
N ILE A 582 13.24 6.47 44.96
CA ILE A 582 14.33 7.32 45.44
C ILE A 582 14.70 6.93 46.88
N VAL A 583 16.00 6.75 47.11
CA VAL A 583 16.59 6.47 48.42
C VAL A 583 17.64 7.54 48.70
N THR A 584 17.50 8.24 49.81
CA THR A 584 18.45 9.27 50.25
C THR A 584 19.78 8.64 50.68
N ALA A 585 20.83 9.44 50.84
CA ALA A 585 22.11 8.92 51.34
C ALA A 585 22.06 8.44 52.81
N THR A 586 21.02 8.79 53.58
CA THR A 586 20.72 8.19 54.90
C THR A 586 20.02 6.82 54.80
N GLY A 587 19.72 6.33 53.59
CA GLY A 587 18.99 5.08 53.37
C GLY A 587 17.47 5.20 53.49
N SER A 588 16.95 6.41 53.77
CA SER A 588 15.51 6.68 53.91
C SER A 588 14.82 6.76 52.54
N HIS A 589 13.50 6.53 52.50
CA HIS A 589 12.70 6.85 51.32
C HIS A 589 12.75 8.35 51.03
N GLY A 590 12.96 8.71 49.76
CA GLY A 590 13.01 10.09 49.30
C GLY A 590 12.12 10.36 48.09
N SER A 591 12.22 11.57 47.57
CA SER A 591 11.40 12.18 46.54
C SER A 591 12.28 12.91 45.51
N ALA A 592 11.71 13.36 44.39
CA ALA A 592 12.45 14.12 43.38
C ALA A 592 12.99 15.46 43.92
N SER A 593 12.33 16.06 44.92
CA SER A 593 12.78 17.27 45.60
C SER A 593 13.99 17.07 46.53
N ASP A 594 14.36 15.82 46.84
CA ASP A 594 15.56 15.51 47.63
C ASP A 594 16.83 15.40 46.79
N LEU A 595 16.73 15.54 45.46
CA LEU A 595 17.85 15.49 44.53
C LEU A 595 18.56 16.85 44.47
N ILE A 596 19.86 16.89 44.74
CA ILE A 596 20.64 18.14 44.76
C ILE A 596 21.79 18.10 43.75
N VAL A 597 22.05 19.25 43.12
CA VAL A 597 23.20 19.44 42.22
C VAL A 597 24.53 19.18 42.94
N ASN A 598 25.46 18.52 42.24
CA ASN A 598 26.71 17.90 42.71
C ASN A 598 26.59 16.56 43.45
N GLU A 599 25.38 16.05 43.71
CA GLU A 599 25.28 14.74 44.34
C GLU A 599 25.64 13.63 43.34
N VAL A 600 26.44 12.68 43.81
CA VAL A 600 26.64 11.39 43.12
C VAL A 600 25.43 10.53 43.42
N VAL A 601 24.74 10.09 42.38
CA VAL A 601 23.62 9.15 42.48
C VAL A 601 23.91 7.89 41.70
N SER A 602 23.56 6.72 42.25
CA SER A 602 23.51 5.47 41.50
C SER A 602 22.08 5.19 41.07
N LEU A 603 21.86 4.92 39.79
CA LEU A 603 20.53 4.71 39.22
C LEU A 603 20.41 3.42 38.40
N ASN A 604 19.15 2.99 38.23
CA ASN A 604 18.75 1.91 37.34
C ASN A 604 17.67 2.43 36.38
N GLY A 605 17.86 2.23 35.07
CA GLY A 605 16.90 2.64 34.02
C GLY A 605 17.25 2.07 32.64
N LEU A 606 16.74 2.68 31.58
CA LEU A 606 17.06 2.39 30.18
C LEU A 606 17.68 3.64 29.55
N LEU A 607 18.94 3.59 29.15
CA LEU A 607 19.59 4.68 28.43
C LEU A 607 19.21 4.59 26.95
N ASN A 608 18.57 5.63 26.40
CA ASN A 608 18.53 5.84 24.96
C ASN A 608 19.88 6.40 24.53
N SER A 609 20.69 5.59 23.84
CA SER A 609 22.06 5.94 23.45
C SER A 609 22.14 7.05 22.39
N ARG A 610 21.00 7.46 21.82
CA ARG A 610 20.91 8.40 20.70
C ARG A 610 20.39 9.77 21.15
N SER A 611 19.52 9.84 22.17
CA SER A 611 19.13 11.09 22.84
C SER A 611 19.90 11.37 24.13
N MET A 612 20.72 10.41 24.60
CA MET A 612 21.40 10.43 25.91
C MET A 612 20.44 10.61 27.10
N THR A 613 19.19 10.16 26.94
CA THR A 613 18.13 10.24 27.95
C THR A 613 17.89 8.90 28.62
N VAL A 614 17.80 8.87 29.94
CA VAL A 614 17.40 7.71 30.73
C VAL A 614 15.88 7.69 30.88
N LEU A 615 15.27 6.66 30.31
CA LEU A 615 13.85 6.36 30.41
C LEU A 615 13.61 5.29 31.47
N GLY A 616 12.40 5.28 32.03
CA GLY A 616 11.96 4.23 32.95
C GLY A 616 12.85 4.04 34.18
N THR A 617 13.41 5.12 34.73
CA THR A 617 14.26 5.08 35.93
C THR A 617 13.52 4.40 37.08
N THR A 618 13.90 3.18 37.45
CA THR A 618 13.19 2.35 38.43
C THR A 618 13.64 2.63 39.86
N SER A 619 14.91 2.98 40.04
CA SER A 619 15.46 3.35 41.34
C SER A 619 16.61 4.33 41.20
N LEU A 620 16.75 5.21 42.19
CA LEU A 620 17.85 6.13 42.35
C LEU A 620 18.27 6.12 43.82
N ARG A 621 19.56 5.92 44.09
CA ARG A 621 20.16 6.04 45.43
C ARG A 621 21.15 7.20 45.42
N VAL A 622 20.89 8.21 46.25
CA VAL A 622 21.88 9.26 46.55
C VAL A 622 23.02 8.62 47.32
N MET A 623 24.27 8.79 46.84
CA MET A 623 25.47 8.16 47.42
C MET A 623 26.30 9.11 48.27
N THR A 624 26.15 10.41 48.04
CA THR A 624 26.88 11.48 48.73
C THR A 624 25.88 12.52 49.21
N HIS A 625 26.01 12.99 50.45
CA HIS A 625 25.36 14.22 50.84
C HIS A 625 26.09 15.41 50.21
N GLY A 626 25.37 16.23 49.45
CA GLY A 626 25.88 17.56 49.07
C GLY A 626 26.23 18.37 50.34
N PRO A 627 27.22 19.30 50.27
CA PRO A 627 27.64 20.06 51.45
C PRO A 627 26.47 20.86 52.03
N LYS A 628 26.09 20.55 53.28
CA LYS A 628 25.09 21.32 54.05
C LYS A 628 25.66 22.69 54.46
N GLY A 629 25.75 23.61 53.50
CA GLY A 629 26.31 24.95 53.72
C GLY A 629 25.71 25.98 52.77
N ASN A 630 24.77 26.78 53.29
CA ASN A 630 24.09 27.89 52.63
C ASN A 630 23.37 27.59 51.30
N ARG A 631 22.03 27.76 51.32
CA ARG A 631 21.25 28.13 50.12
C ARG A 631 21.66 29.54 49.63
N LYS A 632 22.82 29.65 49.01
CA LYS A 632 23.06 30.64 47.95
C LYS A 632 23.03 29.91 46.62
N VAL A 633 21.80 29.70 46.14
CA VAL A 633 21.58 29.62 44.69
C VAL A 633 22.08 30.96 44.14
N ILE A 634 23.23 30.96 43.47
CA ILE A 634 23.65 32.11 42.66
C ILE A 634 22.75 32.08 41.43
N ALA A 635 21.55 32.60 41.60
CA ALA A 635 20.54 32.62 40.54
C ALA A 635 21.03 33.56 39.43
N LEU A 636 21.38 32.97 38.29
CA LEU A 636 21.67 33.69 37.05
C LEU A 636 20.36 34.35 36.61
N LYS A 637 20.17 35.63 36.95
CA LYS A 637 18.89 36.33 36.71
C LYS A 637 18.80 36.75 35.25
N ILE A 638 18.31 35.84 34.42
CA ILE A 638 17.98 36.10 33.02
C ILE A 638 16.81 37.10 32.99
N SER A 639 17.11 38.35 32.64
CA SER A 639 16.09 39.38 32.40
C SER A 639 16.00 39.63 30.90
N VAL A 640 14.92 39.15 30.28
CA VAL A 640 14.56 39.49 28.90
C VAL A 640 13.44 40.51 28.93
N ARG A 641 13.57 41.61 28.18
CA ARG A 641 12.43 42.49 27.95
C ARG A 641 11.47 41.80 27.00
N HIS A 642 10.20 41.74 27.41
CA HIS A 642 9.06 41.14 26.70
C HIS A 642 8.88 39.62 26.89
N SER A 643 7.64 39.21 27.18
CA SER A 643 7.23 37.83 27.48
C SER A 643 6.89 36.99 26.24
N SER A 644 7.07 37.55 25.04
CA SER A 644 6.86 36.85 23.77
C SER A 644 7.71 37.47 22.66
N LEU A 645 8.19 36.62 21.75
CA LEU A 645 9.13 36.97 20.68
C LEU A 645 8.41 36.98 19.32
N ARG A 646 8.85 37.81 18.37
CA ARG A 646 8.40 37.77 16.97
C ARG A 646 9.53 37.40 16.03
N GLY A 647 9.21 36.70 14.94
CA GLY A 647 10.19 36.34 13.90
C GLY A 647 10.77 37.58 13.21
N GLY A 648 12.09 37.63 13.11
CA GLY A 648 12.85 38.75 12.51
C GLY A 648 13.32 39.82 13.51
N GLU A 649 12.78 39.88 14.73
CA GLU A 649 13.18 40.89 15.72
C GLU A 649 14.52 40.56 16.38
N ARG A 650 15.35 41.59 16.59
CA ARG A 650 16.57 41.51 17.40
C ARG A 650 16.21 41.65 18.88
N GLN A 651 16.68 40.69 19.66
CA GLN A 651 16.41 40.55 21.09
C GLN A 651 17.72 40.63 21.85
N SER A 652 17.69 41.14 23.08
CA SER A 652 18.87 41.26 23.94
C SER A 652 18.61 40.69 25.32
N LEU A 653 19.45 39.74 25.72
CA LEU A 653 19.51 39.20 27.07
C LEU A 653 20.34 40.15 27.94
N SER A 654 19.85 40.47 29.13
CA SER A 654 20.67 41.06 30.20
C SER A 654 21.04 39.97 31.18
N LEU A 655 22.34 39.72 31.32
CA LEU A 655 22.91 38.64 32.12
C LEU A 655 23.54 39.23 33.38
N ARG A 656 23.31 38.59 34.53
CA ARG A 656 24.01 38.88 35.79
C ARG A 656 24.39 37.59 36.50
N GLY A 657 25.62 37.53 37.00
CA GLY A 657 26.23 36.39 37.67
C GLY A 657 27.52 36.78 38.39
N PRO A 658 28.41 35.82 38.70
CA PRO A 658 29.71 36.12 39.29
C PRO A 658 30.61 36.96 38.37
N ALA A 659 31.40 37.86 38.93
CA ALA A 659 32.40 38.64 38.18
C ALA A 659 33.35 37.73 37.38
N ALA A 660 33.71 38.14 36.17
CA ALA A 660 34.60 37.42 35.25
C ALA A 660 34.18 35.97 34.87
N ALA A 661 32.92 35.57 35.10
CA ALA A 661 32.43 34.25 34.74
C ALA A 661 32.34 34.04 33.22
N ARG A 662 32.80 32.88 32.72
CA ARG A 662 32.59 32.43 31.34
C ARG A 662 31.24 31.70 31.20
N LEU A 663 30.48 32.08 30.19
CA LEU A 663 29.14 31.57 29.89
C LEU A 663 29.06 31.08 28.44
N GLU A 664 28.18 30.13 28.18
CA GLU A 664 27.73 29.73 26.85
C GLU A 664 26.21 29.93 26.78
N VAL A 665 25.75 30.70 25.79
CA VAL A 665 24.33 30.95 25.54
C VAL A 665 23.89 30.07 24.38
N GLN A 666 23.06 29.08 24.68
CA GLN A 666 22.42 28.19 23.72
C GLN A 666 20.97 28.64 23.48
N ILE A 667 20.56 28.67 22.21
CA ILE A 667 19.20 29.02 21.78
C ILE A 667 18.66 27.89 20.92
N LEU A 668 17.66 27.18 21.42
CA LEU A 668 16.93 26.13 20.72
C LEU A 668 15.63 26.70 20.12
N TYR A 669 15.50 26.59 18.80
CA TYR A 669 14.37 27.10 18.03
C TYR A 669 13.26 26.03 17.88
N PRO A 670 11.99 26.43 17.64
CA PRO A 670 10.86 25.50 17.62
C PRO A 670 10.78 24.57 16.39
N ASP A 671 11.74 24.69 15.47
CA ASP A 671 11.95 23.77 14.34
C ASP A 671 13.00 22.69 14.64
N GLY A 672 13.62 22.71 15.83
CA GLY A 672 14.61 21.74 16.29
C GLY A 672 16.08 22.13 16.02
N ARG A 673 16.34 23.28 15.39
CA ARG A 673 17.71 23.80 15.24
C ARG A 673 18.14 24.58 16.47
N TYR A 674 19.44 24.63 16.76
CA TYR A 674 19.99 25.47 17.83
C TYR A 674 21.17 26.32 17.36
N ALA A 675 21.55 27.31 18.17
CA ALA A 675 22.75 28.12 18.02
C ALA A 675 23.43 28.29 19.39
N SER A 676 24.76 28.34 19.43
CA SER A 676 25.53 28.51 20.68
C SER A 676 26.61 29.57 20.55
N HIS A 677 26.81 30.38 21.60
CA HIS A 677 27.80 31.46 21.64
C HIS A 677 28.42 31.61 23.03
N SER A 678 29.76 31.64 23.09
CA SER A 678 30.51 31.88 24.33
C SER A 678 30.71 33.37 24.61
N LEU A 679 30.60 33.78 25.88
CA LEU A 679 30.85 35.15 26.34
C LEU A 679 31.38 35.16 27.78
N SER A 680 31.93 36.30 28.22
CA SER A 680 32.36 36.48 29.62
C SER A 680 31.60 37.65 30.27
N LEU A 681 31.31 37.52 31.57
CA LEU A 681 30.79 38.62 32.38
C LEU A 681 31.91 39.62 32.72
N ASP A 682 31.57 40.89 32.84
CA ASP A 682 32.46 41.98 33.26
C ASP A 682 32.89 41.86 34.75
N ALA A 683 33.69 42.82 35.21
CA ALA A 683 34.18 42.88 36.60
C ALA A 683 33.03 43.08 37.60
N GLU A 684 31.92 43.67 37.17
CA GLU A 684 30.69 43.88 37.93
C GLU A 684 29.70 42.70 37.82
N GLY A 685 30.08 41.61 37.15
CA GLY A 685 29.28 40.40 36.98
C GLY A 685 28.11 40.54 36.02
N LYS A 686 28.22 41.38 34.98
CA LYS A 686 27.17 41.66 33.99
C LYS A 686 27.65 41.36 32.57
N ALA A 687 26.71 41.08 31.67
CA ALA A 687 26.93 41.12 30.23
C ALA A 687 25.60 41.34 29.51
N SER A 688 25.66 41.67 28.22
CA SER A 688 24.49 41.58 27.35
C SER A 688 24.83 40.76 26.10
N TYR A 689 23.86 39.96 25.66
CA TYR A 689 23.96 39.14 24.47
C TYR A 689 22.77 39.41 23.56
N SER A 690 23.03 39.86 22.32
CA SER A 690 21.99 40.04 21.31
C SER A 690 21.89 38.84 20.39
N PHE A 691 20.67 38.45 20.03
CA PHE A 691 20.39 37.51 18.94
C PHE A 691 19.20 37.98 18.12
N THR A 692 19.09 37.53 16.87
CA THR A 692 17.90 37.75 16.05
C THR A 692 17.03 36.50 16.09
N VAL A 693 15.75 36.67 16.41
CA VAL A 693 14.77 35.58 16.32
C VAL A 693 14.61 35.22 14.86
N ARG A 694 15.03 34.00 14.46
CA ARG A 694 14.94 33.60 13.04
C ARG A 694 13.48 33.61 12.58
N THR A 695 13.23 34.01 11.34
CA THR A 695 11.89 33.92 10.74
C THR A 695 11.55 32.44 10.52
N LEU A 696 10.55 31.95 11.24
CA LEU A 696 10.18 30.54 11.27
C LEU A 696 9.14 30.18 10.20
N SER A 697 9.09 28.91 9.78
CA SER A 697 8.13 28.45 8.76
C SER A 697 6.69 28.39 9.31
N LYS A 698 5.70 28.41 8.41
CA LYS A 698 4.26 28.49 8.77
C LYS A 698 3.72 27.30 9.59
N ARG A 699 4.46 26.20 9.74
CA ARG A 699 4.07 25.02 10.54
C ARG A 699 5.18 24.65 11.52
N LEU A 700 5.08 25.18 12.74
CA LEU A 700 6.03 24.89 13.81
C LEU A 700 5.63 23.67 14.64
N ARG A 701 6.63 22.91 15.12
CA ARG A 701 6.44 21.73 15.98
C ARG A 701 6.16 22.12 17.44
N SER A 702 6.57 23.31 17.83
CA SER A 702 6.30 23.96 19.12
C SER A 702 6.13 25.46 18.90
N LYS A 703 5.52 26.21 19.83
CA LYS A 703 5.56 27.68 19.80
C LYS A 703 6.69 28.28 20.64
N ARG A 704 7.53 27.46 21.29
CA ARG A 704 8.53 27.92 22.27
C ARG A 704 9.95 27.92 21.75
N VAL A 705 10.61 29.07 21.86
CA VAL A 705 12.08 29.16 21.89
C VAL A 705 12.53 28.87 23.31
N LEU A 706 13.54 28.02 23.46
CA LEU A 706 14.22 27.77 24.72
C LEU A 706 15.59 28.47 24.66
N VAL A 707 15.89 29.31 25.65
CA VAL A 707 17.22 29.87 25.88
C VAL A 707 17.81 29.20 27.10
N GLN A 708 18.97 28.55 26.94
CA GLN A 708 19.75 27.93 28.00
C GLN A 708 21.06 28.70 28.15
N ILE A 709 21.47 28.96 29.38
CA ILE A 709 22.77 29.57 29.67
C ILE A 709 23.55 28.61 30.56
N LEU A 710 24.65 28.08 30.02
CA LEU A 710 25.57 27.23 30.75
C LEU A 710 26.71 28.09 31.31
N TRP A 711 27.05 27.87 32.58
CA TRP A 711 28.18 28.52 33.23
C TRP A 711 29.38 27.58 33.34
N PHE A 712 30.57 28.06 32.97
CA PHE A 712 31.83 27.32 33.08
C PHE A 712 32.78 28.02 34.06
N GLY A 713 32.54 27.80 35.36
CA GLY A 713 33.38 28.29 36.46
C GLY A 713 34.22 27.18 37.11
N THR A 714 35.13 27.56 38.01
CA THR A 714 35.97 26.62 38.81
C THR A 714 35.20 25.87 39.90
N ARG A 715 33.88 26.09 40.01
CA ARG A 715 32.92 25.25 40.72
C ARG A 715 31.68 25.07 39.84
N THR A 716 31.17 23.85 39.82
CA THR A 716 29.94 23.31 39.20
C THR A 716 29.27 24.12 38.07
N PRO A 717 29.14 23.56 36.85
CA PRO A 717 28.32 24.18 35.82
C PRO A 717 26.86 24.23 36.26
N SER A 718 26.30 25.44 36.32
CA SER A 718 24.89 25.69 36.58
C SER A 718 24.23 26.13 35.28
N VAL A 719 23.04 25.60 34.99
CA VAL A 719 22.24 26.02 33.83
C VAL A 719 21.09 26.89 34.31
N SER A 720 20.83 27.99 33.61
CA SER A 720 19.61 28.78 33.78
C SER A 720 18.85 28.82 32.46
N GLU A 721 17.54 28.55 32.52
CA GLU A 721 16.69 28.37 31.35
C GLU A 721 15.54 29.38 31.35
N ALA A 722 15.17 29.82 30.16
CA ALA A 722 13.98 30.63 29.95
C ALA A 722 13.25 30.20 28.67
N HIS A 723 11.93 30.00 28.80
CA HIS A 723 11.06 29.67 27.68
C HIS A 723 10.31 30.91 27.20
N PHE A 724 10.24 31.10 25.88
CA PHE A 724 9.53 32.21 25.27
C PHE A 724 8.57 31.72 24.20
N ASP A 725 7.29 32.07 24.32
CA ASP A 725 6.33 31.80 23.25
C ASP A 725 6.54 32.79 22.09
N VAL A 726 6.70 32.24 20.89
CA VAL A 726 6.82 32.99 19.63
C VAL A 726 5.42 33.31 19.13
N ARG A 727 5.13 34.60 18.97
CA ARG A 727 3.95 35.08 18.25
C ARG A 727 4.29 35.13 16.76
N GLN A 728 3.44 34.52 15.94
CA GLN A 728 3.48 34.64 14.48
C GLN A 728 3.09 36.05 14.06
#